data_AF-A0A2V1DIU4-F1
#
_entry.id   AF-A0A2V1DIU4-F1
#
_cell.length_a   1.000
_cell.length_b   1.000
_cell.length_c   1.000
_cell.angle_alpha   90.00
_cell.angle_beta   90.00
_cell.angle_gamma   90.00
#
_symmetry.space_group_name_H-M   'P 1'
#
loop_
_entity.id
_entity.type
_entity.pdbx_description
1 polymer ?
#
loop_
_entity_poly.entity_id
_entity_poly.type
_entity_poly.pdbx_seq_one_letter_code
_entity_poly.pdbx_strand_id
1 'polypeptide(L)'
;MFKHLLAFAVICKHLVALAATDFYVAPNGSDNNAGTSASQAFQTLPKAQQAVRSQLAGGGSSSNITVHVGSGTYTLSTPLIFTAADSGKNGATVKWTGSDALISGGYKVTNWTATGTNGIYTANVPVGTQSRNLYVNGKASNYARKKIANRKDLQYTSTSIKWTSSAYDWITSTKGIEGAEVRFINSFADRVAPVQAVAGTRELVMRQNTWFNQNWGYDTISKPNADFGVWVQNALALLSDGGQFYLDSKAGKVYYKPLNGEDMRTAQTYLGVLETLVVLGGTYDSPVHDIVFENLSFHKKQAHSTWLQPSSIGYIDQQTGGNICENKTYDQSNFESTRPWWCQMPSAIQISAATNILLTGGNYTQLGGGGVGIGNDANAHLTGVGLGANNISLRNGYFTQVMGNSITAGGLRADAHHPSNPRMLNTHLTISGNIFYNVSTLFSSTVPILATYVQQTSITHNDIYLTPYSGICLGYGWGSNDAGGSSEYVNRGLYKYQPQYTTPTTMSNNLITGNLIHAYGYSHTDLGAIYTLSKSPASYIENNYAYDSNVGFGVYTDEGSNSYLIRNNVLLSGNQWYAQNGVNTANNTIQGNFGRTGRQIAGNTLVSGIEQVSSEARKWASDAGVLPGERGGRPVSNGKV
;
A
#
# COMPACT_ATOMS: atom_id res chain seq x y z
N MET A 1 47.27 2.67 -67.99
CA MET A 1 46.71 3.41 -66.83
C MET A 1 45.26 3.71 -67.20
N PHE A 2 44.18 3.23 -66.58
CA PHE A 2 43.89 2.75 -65.24
C PHE A 2 42.93 1.54 -65.33
N LYS A 3 43.14 0.55 -64.47
CA LYS A 3 42.16 -0.48 -64.10
C LYS A 3 41.00 0.19 -63.37
N HIS A 4 39.77 -0.31 -63.49
CA HIS A 4 38.86 -0.59 -62.35
C HIS A 4 37.70 -1.48 -62.79
N LEU A 5 37.74 -2.72 -62.30
CA LEU A 5 36.66 -3.71 -62.29
C LEU A 5 35.67 -3.30 -61.19
N LEU A 6 34.38 -3.13 -61.50
CA LEU A 6 33.32 -3.08 -60.48
C LEU A 6 32.83 -4.51 -60.24
N ALA A 7 33.17 -5.07 -59.09
CA ALA A 7 32.57 -6.31 -58.59
C ALA A 7 31.31 -5.97 -57.78
N PHE A 8 30.14 -6.38 -58.26
CA PHE A 8 28.89 -6.35 -57.48
C PHE A 8 28.91 -7.53 -56.49
N ALA A 9 29.22 -7.26 -55.22
CA ALA A 9 29.02 -8.21 -54.14
C ALA A 9 27.56 -8.12 -53.67
N VAL A 10 26.77 -9.16 -53.96
CA VAL A 10 25.44 -9.35 -53.35
C VAL A 10 25.65 -9.70 -51.88
N ILE A 11 25.52 -8.70 -51.00
CA ILE A 11 25.44 -8.93 -49.56
C ILE A 11 24.01 -9.41 -49.25
N CYS A 12 23.80 -10.73 -49.25
CA CYS A 12 22.64 -11.33 -48.61
C CYS A 12 22.72 -11.03 -47.10
N LYS A 13 22.09 -9.94 -46.66
CA LYS A 13 21.78 -9.73 -45.25
C LYS A 13 20.89 -10.89 -44.81
N HIS A 14 21.49 -11.86 -44.13
CA HIS A 14 20.75 -12.81 -43.33
C HIS A 14 20.10 -11.99 -42.20
N LEU A 15 18.81 -11.70 -42.34
CA LEU A 15 17.96 -11.35 -41.22
C LEU A 15 17.92 -12.59 -40.33
N VAL A 16 18.87 -12.68 -39.40
CA VAL A 16 18.74 -13.58 -38.26
C VAL A 16 17.60 -13.01 -37.43
N ALA A 17 16.41 -13.59 -37.58
CA ALA A 17 15.36 -13.41 -36.61
C ALA A 17 15.92 -13.93 -35.27
N LEU A 18 16.30 -13.02 -34.37
CA LEU A 18 16.72 -13.37 -33.02
C LEU A 18 15.54 -14.07 -32.34
N ALA A 19 15.64 -15.39 -32.19
CA ALA A 19 14.63 -16.17 -31.49
C ALA A 19 14.56 -15.71 -30.03
N ALA A 20 13.39 -15.25 -29.60
CA ALA A 20 13.12 -15.02 -28.18
C ALA A 20 13.32 -16.33 -27.41
N THR A 21 13.92 -16.26 -26.22
CA THR A 21 14.08 -17.45 -25.37
C THR A 21 12.87 -17.58 -24.47
N ASP A 22 12.13 -18.67 -24.59
CA ASP A 22 10.95 -18.93 -23.78
C ASP A 22 11.23 -19.98 -22.70
N PHE A 23 10.82 -19.68 -21.47
CA PHE A 23 10.71 -20.65 -20.39
C PHE A 23 9.25 -20.81 -19.98
N TYR A 24 8.89 -22.00 -19.51
CA TYR A 24 7.54 -22.34 -19.08
C TYR A 24 7.56 -22.87 -17.65
N VAL A 25 6.61 -22.43 -16.85
CA VAL A 25 6.41 -22.88 -15.47
C VAL A 25 4.92 -23.11 -15.24
N ALA A 26 4.56 -24.23 -14.61
CA ALA A 26 3.19 -24.63 -14.36
C ALA A 26 3.08 -25.47 -13.07
N PRO A 27 2.00 -25.40 -12.27
CA PRO A 27 1.94 -26.14 -11.00
C PRO A 27 1.94 -27.66 -11.16
N ASN A 28 1.55 -28.17 -12.33
CA ASN A 28 1.58 -29.58 -12.72
C ASN A 28 2.87 -29.97 -13.48
N GLY A 29 3.84 -29.05 -13.58
CA GLY A 29 5.16 -29.30 -14.16
C GLY A 29 6.08 -30.08 -13.22
N SER A 30 7.37 -30.11 -13.58
CA SER A 30 8.43 -30.74 -12.77
C SER A 30 9.70 -29.91 -12.88
N ASP A 31 10.38 -29.66 -11.76
CA ASP A 31 11.65 -28.90 -11.74
C ASP A 31 12.83 -29.70 -12.34
N ASN A 32 12.61 -30.96 -12.69
CA ASN A 32 13.54 -31.78 -13.48
C ASN A 32 13.36 -31.59 -15.00
N ASN A 33 12.29 -30.94 -15.44
CA ASN A 33 12.08 -30.66 -16.85
C ASN A 33 13.02 -29.54 -17.33
N ALA A 34 13.17 -29.40 -18.66
CA ALA A 34 14.00 -28.36 -19.26
C ALA A 34 13.33 -26.97 -19.29
N GLY A 35 12.02 -26.88 -19.10
CA GLY A 35 11.27 -25.61 -19.13
C GLY A 35 11.09 -25.03 -20.53
N THR A 36 11.41 -25.75 -21.61
CA THR A 36 11.45 -25.22 -22.98
C THR A 36 10.12 -25.25 -23.73
N SER A 37 9.09 -25.83 -23.14
CA SER A 37 7.73 -25.87 -23.68
C SER A 37 6.70 -26.05 -22.55
N ALA A 38 5.42 -25.81 -22.84
CA ALA A 38 4.35 -26.04 -21.87
C ALA A 38 4.28 -27.50 -21.36
N SER A 39 4.59 -28.49 -22.21
CA SER A 39 4.63 -29.91 -21.82
C SER A 39 5.90 -30.32 -21.06
N GLN A 40 6.89 -29.44 -21.03
CA GLN A 40 8.15 -29.59 -20.30
C GLN A 40 8.33 -28.46 -19.29
N ALA A 41 7.24 -27.90 -18.77
CA ALA A 41 7.29 -26.77 -17.84
C ALA A 41 7.98 -27.14 -16.53
N PHE A 42 8.70 -26.19 -15.94
CA PHE A 42 9.13 -26.24 -14.54
C PHE A 42 7.90 -26.30 -13.62
N GLN A 43 8.09 -26.78 -12.39
CA GLN A 43 7.03 -26.75 -11.38
C GLN A 43 6.98 -25.41 -10.63
N THR A 44 8.15 -24.83 -10.34
CA THR A 44 8.28 -23.71 -9.41
C THR A 44 8.84 -22.44 -10.05
N LEU A 45 8.39 -21.28 -9.56
CA LEU A 45 8.91 -19.97 -9.99
C LEU A 45 10.41 -19.80 -9.71
N PRO A 46 10.95 -20.23 -8.54
CA PRO A 46 12.40 -20.19 -8.29
C PRO A 46 13.21 -20.98 -9.31
N LYS A 47 12.69 -22.15 -9.77
CA LYS A 47 13.38 -22.93 -10.80
C LYS A 47 13.41 -22.20 -12.15
N ALA A 48 12.29 -21.62 -12.55
CA ALA A 48 12.23 -20.78 -13.76
C ALA A 48 13.19 -19.59 -13.66
N GLN A 49 13.27 -18.94 -12.49
CA GLN A 49 14.20 -17.83 -12.25
C GLN A 49 15.66 -18.29 -12.38
N GLN A 50 16.01 -19.47 -11.84
CA GLN A 50 17.34 -20.05 -11.99
C GLN A 50 17.70 -20.31 -13.47
N ALA A 51 16.73 -20.75 -14.27
CA ALA A 51 16.92 -20.97 -15.70
C ALA A 51 17.18 -19.65 -16.45
N VAL A 52 16.42 -18.60 -16.13
CA VAL A 52 16.64 -17.24 -16.63
C VAL A 52 18.05 -16.75 -16.29
N ARG A 53 18.48 -16.89 -15.03
CA ARG A 53 19.84 -16.50 -14.59
C ARG A 53 20.93 -17.25 -15.34
N SER A 54 20.76 -18.57 -15.51
CA SER A 54 21.69 -19.40 -16.27
C SER A 54 21.80 -18.95 -17.73
N GLN A 55 20.67 -18.64 -18.36
CA GLN A 55 20.62 -18.10 -19.72
C GLN A 55 21.39 -16.78 -19.82
N LEU A 56 21.09 -15.85 -18.92
CA LEU A 56 21.75 -14.53 -18.87
C LEU A 56 23.25 -14.64 -18.61
N ALA A 57 23.70 -15.58 -17.76
CA ALA A 57 25.11 -15.80 -17.45
C ALA A 57 25.90 -16.42 -18.62
N GLY A 58 25.28 -17.31 -19.40
CA GLY A 58 25.91 -18.05 -20.50
C GLY A 58 26.20 -17.27 -21.77
N GLY A 59 26.09 -15.93 -21.76
CA GLY A 59 26.32 -15.06 -22.92
C GLY A 59 25.14 -14.98 -23.90
N GLY A 60 24.05 -15.71 -23.64
CA GLY A 60 22.77 -15.51 -24.34
C GLY A 60 21.98 -14.39 -23.67
N SER A 61 21.45 -13.38 -24.36
CA SER A 61 21.44 -13.05 -25.78
C SER A 61 21.08 -11.56 -25.87
N SER A 62 21.32 -10.89 -26.98
CA SER A 62 20.67 -9.62 -27.33
C SER A 62 19.15 -9.74 -27.58
N SER A 63 18.51 -10.84 -27.14
CA SER A 63 17.10 -11.17 -27.37
C SER A 63 16.32 -11.24 -26.07
N ASN A 64 15.05 -10.85 -26.13
CA ASN A 64 14.13 -10.94 -24.99
C ASN A 64 13.98 -12.37 -24.47
N ILE A 65 13.81 -12.48 -23.16
CA ILE A 65 13.44 -13.73 -22.48
C ILE A 65 11.99 -13.60 -22.01
N THR A 66 11.16 -14.59 -22.30
CA THR A 66 9.79 -14.64 -21.78
C THR A 66 9.60 -15.89 -20.92
N VAL A 67 9.11 -15.71 -19.70
CA VAL A 67 8.68 -16.79 -18.82
C VAL A 67 7.15 -16.83 -18.84
N HIS A 68 6.61 -17.89 -19.43
CA HIS A 68 5.20 -18.20 -19.47
C HIS A 68 4.80 -18.92 -18.19
N VAL A 69 4.06 -18.22 -17.34
CA VAL A 69 3.56 -18.72 -16.07
C VAL A 69 2.16 -19.27 -16.30
N GLY A 70 2.05 -20.60 -16.31
CA GLY A 70 0.78 -21.31 -16.47
C GLY A 70 -0.19 -21.00 -15.34
N SER A 71 -1.49 -21.12 -15.62
CA SER A 71 -2.54 -20.84 -14.64
C SER A 71 -2.43 -21.74 -13.40
N GLY A 72 -2.71 -21.19 -12.22
CA GLY A 72 -2.71 -21.95 -10.98
C GLY A 72 -2.11 -21.20 -9.81
N THR A 73 -1.84 -21.91 -8.70
CA THR A 73 -1.34 -21.30 -7.46
C THR A 73 0.09 -21.74 -7.22
N TYR A 74 0.98 -20.75 -7.09
CA TYR A 74 2.39 -20.90 -6.76
C TYR A 74 2.59 -20.43 -5.32
N THR A 75 2.53 -21.37 -4.38
CA THR A 75 2.75 -21.08 -2.97
C THR A 75 4.24 -20.94 -2.69
N LEU A 76 4.64 -19.78 -2.19
CA LEU A 76 6.00 -19.47 -1.81
C LEU A 76 6.26 -19.85 -0.34
N SER A 77 7.39 -20.51 -0.08
CA SER A 77 7.92 -20.71 1.27
C SER A 77 8.88 -19.59 1.70
N THR A 78 9.47 -18.89 0.72
CA THR A 78 10.29 -17.69 0.90
C THR A 78 9.99 -16.70 -0.24
N PRO A 79 10.22 -15.39 -0.05
CA PRO A 79 9.99 -14.39 -1.09
C PRO A 79 10.81 -14.68 -2.35
N LEU A 80 10.25 -14.39 -3.53
CA LEU A 80 10.95 -14.47 -4.81
C LEU A 80 11.77 -13.18 -5.02
N ILE A 81 13.09 -13.29 -4.93
CA ILE A 81 14.01 -12.14 -4.96
C ILE A 81 14.68 -12.04 -6.32
N PHE A 82 14.40 -10.95 -7.03
CA PHE A 82 15.04 -10.52 -8.27
C PHE A 82 16.14 -9.50 -7.96
N THR A 83 17.28 -9.70 -8.60
CA THR A 83 18.52 -8.92 -8.44
C THR A 83 19.05 -8.51 -9.82
N ALA A 84 20.20 -7.85 -9.88
CA ALA A 84 20.90 -7.60 -11.14
C ALA A 84 21.15 -8.88 -11.98
N ALA A 85 21.26 -10.05 -11.35
CA ALA A 85 21.43 -11.33 -12.06
C ALA A 85 20.20 -11.74 -12.89
N ASP A 86 19.04 -11.14 -12.62
CA ASP A 86 17.78 -11.38 -13.32
C ASP A 86 17.48 -10.32 -14.39
N SER A 87 18.37 -9.36 -14.55
CA SER A 87 18.14 -8.19 -15.38
C SER A 87 18.40 -8.49 -16.85
N GLY A 88 17.65 -7.80 -17.70
CA GLY A 88 17.87 -7.82 -19.15
C GLY A 88 19.30 -7.42 -19.54
N LYS A 89 19.78 -7.87 -20.69
CA LYS A 89 21.11 -7.54 -21.21
C LYS A 89 21.02 -6.95 -22.61
N ASN A 90 21.89 -5.99 -22.92
CA ASN A 90 22.03 -5.40 -24.26
C ASN A 90 20.70 -4.85 -24.84
N GLY A 91 19.85 -4.26 -23.98
CA GLY A 91 18.54 -3.72 -24.36
C GLY A 91 17.40 -4.73 -24.44
N ALA A 92 17.66 -6.02 -24.16
CA ALA A 92 16.62 -7.04 -24.05
C ALA A 92 15.91 -6.96 -22.69
N THR A 93 14.65 -7.39 -22.66
CA THR A 93 13.83 -7.48 -21.43
C THR A 93 13.65 -8.91 -20.97
N VAL A 94 13.48 -9.10 -19.66
CA VAL A 94 12.99 -10.35 -19.07
C VAL A 94 11.53 -10.19 -18.68
N LYS A 95 10.65 -10.83 -19.43
CA LYS A 95 9.20 -10.75 -19.26
C LYS A 95 8.67 -11.99 -18.54
N TRP A 96 7.90 -11.81 -17.48
CA TRP A 96 7.13 -12.83 -16.79
C TRP A 96 5.65 -12.57 -17.08
N THR A 97 4.99 -13.50 -17.76
CA THR A 97 3.59 -13.33 -18.17
C THR A 97 2.76 -14.56 -17.86
N GLY A 98 1.53 -14.37 -17.38
CA GLY A 98 0.68 -15.49 -16.99
C GLY A 98 -0.71 -15.09 -16.55
N SER A 99 -1.70 -15.42 -17.36
CA SER A 99 -3.12 -15.27 -17.00
C SER A 99 -3.52 -16.29 -15.93
N ASP A 100 -4.27 -15.84 -14.91
CA ASP A 100 -4.74 -16.66 -13.79
C ASP A 100 -3.61 -17.39 -13.01
N ALA A 101 -2.39 -16.84 -13.04
CA ALA A 101 -1.25 -17.29 -12.26
C ALA A 101 -1.18 -16.53 -10.92
N LEU A 102 -1.42 -17.25 -9.83
CA LEU A 102 -1.45 -16.72 -8.48
C LEU A 102 -0.12 -16.97 -7.76
N ILE A 103 0.56 -15.91 -7.31
CA ILE A 103 1.67 -16.01 -6.36
C ILE A 103 1.09 -15.87 -4.95
N SER A 104 1.34 -16.83 -4.05
CA SER A 104 0.73 -16.83 -2.72
C SER A 104 1.78 -17.09 -1.66
N GLY A 105 1.84 -16.22 -0.64
CA GLY A 105 2.59 -16.47 0.58
C GLY A 105 1.69 -17.02 1.69
N GLY A 106 0.61 -17.71 1.32
CA GLY A 106 -0.41 -18.20 2.25
C GLY A 106 -0.36 -19.68 2.51
N TYR A 107 -0.80 -20.05 3.71
CA TYR A 107 -1.07 -21.43 4.11
C TYR A 107 -2.53 -21.76 3.88
N LYS A 108 -2.81 -22.79 3.06
CA LYS A 108 -4.19 -23.27 2.82
C LYS A 108 -4.68 -24.03 4.05
N VAL A 109 -5.77 -23.56 4.65
CA VAL A 109 -6.41 -24.23 5.78
C VAL A 109 -7.46 -25.21 5.26
N THR A 110 -7.42 -26.44 5.75
CA THR A 110 -8.33 -27.53 5.37
C THR A 110 -8.83 -28.27 6.62
N ASN A 111 -9.76 -29.23 6.43
CA ASN A 111 -10.24 -30.13 7.49
C ASN A 111 -10.91 -29.39 8.68
N TRP A 112 -11.77 -28.43 8.37
CA TRP A 112 -12.56 -27.71 9.37
C TRP A 112 -13.53 -28.66 10.10
N THR A 113 -13.53 -28.57 11.43
CA THR A 113 -14.41 -29.34 12.32
C THR A 113 -15.20 -28.40 13.21
N ALA A 114 -16.51 -28.62 13.37
CA ALA A 114 -17.34 -27.83 14.29
C ALA A 114 -16.91 -28.06 15.75
N THR A 115 -16.80 -27.00 16.55
CA THR A 115 -16.37 -27.06 17.96
C THR A 115 -17.52 -27.21 18.95
N GLY A 116 -18.71 -27.61 18.50
CA GLY A 116 -19.94 -27.67 19.29
C GLY A 116 -21.14 -27.10 18.53
N THR A 117 -22.13 -26.57 19.25
CA THR A 117 -23.39 -26.03 18.69
C THR A 117 -23.38 -24.51 18.46
N ASN A 118 -22.30 -23.81 18.83
CA ASN A 118 -22.20 -22.34 18.76
C ASN A 118 -21.83 -21.78 17.37
N GLY A 119 -21.74 -22.64 16.36
CA GLY A 119 -21.41 -22.27 14.98
C GLY A 119 -19.94 -21.97 14.72
N ILE A 120 -19.04 -22.24 15.67
CA ILE A 120 -17.59 -22.06 15.50
C ILE A 120 -16.99 -23.34 14.92
N TYR A 121 -16.07 -23.17 13.97
CA TYR A 121 -15.27 -24.22 13.37
C TYR A 121 -13.81 -24.04 13.75
N THR A 122 -13.06 -25.14 13.82
CA THR A 122 -11.62 -25.16 14.03
C THR A 122 -10.91 -26.04 13.03
N ALA A 123 -9.67 -25.69 12.70
CA ALA A 123 -8.78 -26.48 11.87
C ALA A 123 -7.36 -26.43 12.43
N ASN A 124 -6.59 -27.50 12.21
CA ASN A 124 -5.17 -27.54 12.57
C ASN A 124 -4.34 -26.78 11.56
N VAL A 125 -3.33 -26.07 12.05
CA VAL A 125 -2.27 -25.42 11.30
C VAL A 125 -0.92 -25.76 11.96
N PRO A 126 0.23 -25.58 11.30
CA PRO A 126 1.51 -25.84 11.93
C PRO A 126 1.64 -25.07 13.26
N VAL A 127 2.12 -25.73 14.31
CA VAL A 127 2.38 -25.10 15.61
C VAL A 127 3.37 -23.96 15.41
N GLY A 128 3.09 -22.80 16.02
CA GLY A 128 3.89 -21.59 15.85
C GLY A 128 3.53 -20.74 14.63
N THR A 129 2.54 -21.13 13.81
CA THR A 129 2.06 -20.30 12.70
C THR A 129 1.66 -18.92 13.21
N GLN A 130 2.22 -17.87 12.62
CA GLN A 130 1.86 -16.48 12.89
C GLN A 130 1.17 -15.90 11.67
N SER A 131 0.09 -15.16 11.91
CA SER A 131 -0.62 -14.42 10.89
C SER A 131 -1.49 -13.36 11.53
N ARG A 132 -1.70 -12.27 10.81
CA ARG A 132 -2.72 -11.27 11.12
C ARG A 132 -3.94 -11.37 10.21
N ASN A 133 -3.95 -12.27 9.24
CA ASN A 133 -4.95 -12.29 8.18
C ASN A 133 -5.45 -13.72 7.89
N LEU A 134 -6.75 -13.94 8.07
CA LEU A 134 -7.46 -15.07 7.52
C LEU A 134 -8.32 -14.59 6.36
N TYR A 135 -8.31 -15.37 5.27
CA TYR A 135 -9.15 -15.14 4.11
C TYR A 135 -10.05 -16.36 3.87
N VAL A 136 -11.35 -16.14 3.75
CA VAL A 136 -12.35 -17.18 3.50
C VAL A 136 -13.14 -16.80 2.25
N ASN A 137 -13.15 -17.68 1.25
CA ASN A 137 -13.86 -17.49 -0.02
C ASN A 137 -13.56 -16.13 -0.69
N GLY A 138 -12.30 -15.70 -0.66
CA GLY A 138 -11.89 -14.45 -1.27
C GLY A 138 -12.13 -13.21 -0.42
N LYS A 139 -12.57 -13.34 0.85
CA LYS A 139 -12.86 -12.22 1.75
C LYS A 139 -11.98 -12.25 3.00
N ALA A 140 -11.46 -11.10 3.41
CA ALA A 140 -10.74 -10.94 4.67
C ALA A 140 -11.69 -11.10 5.86
N SER A 141 -11.30 -11.92 6.83
CA SER A 141 -12.02 -12.10 8.09
C SER A 141 -11.59 -11.06 9.12
N ASN A 142 -12.50 -10.70 10.02
CA ASN A 142 -12.20 -9.83 11.15
C ASN A 142 -11.63 -10.64 12.32
N TYR A 143 -10.86 -10.02 13.21
CA TYR A 143 -10.54 -10.67 14.49
C TYR A 143 -11.82 -10.96 15.29
N ALA A 144 -11.77 -12.02 16.10
CA ALA A 144 -12.62 -12.17 17.28
C ALA A 144 -12.52 -10.89 18.11
N ARG A 145 -13.62 -10.14 18.22
CA ARG A 145 -13.59 -8.77 18.74
C ARG A 145 -14.92 -8.33 19.31
N LYS A 146 -14.86 -7.34 20.21
CA LYS A 146 -16.03 -6.66 20.76
C LYS A 146 -15.79 -5.15 20.83
N LYS A 147 -16.79 -4.37 20.40
CA LYS A 147 -16.73 -2.90 20.40
C LYS A 147 -16.92 -2.36 21.81
N ILE A 148 -16.14 -1.35 22.17
CA ILE A 148 -16.42 -0.49 23.32
C ILE A 148 -17.56 0.46 22.94
N ALA A 149 -18.62 0.48 23.73
CA ALA A 149 -19.83 1.25 23.42
C ALA A 149 -19.56 2.77 23.39
N ASN A 150 -18.80 3.27 24.37
CA ASN A 150 -18.41 4.67 24.44
C ASN A 150 -16.98 4.80 24.94
N ARG A 151 -16.09 5.33 24.09
CA ARG A 151 -14.67 5.54 24.41
C ARG A 151 -14.45 6.44 25.64
N LYS A 152 -15.35 7.39 25.87
CA LYS A 152 -15.25 8.35 26.99
C LYS A 152 -15.43 7.70 28.36
N ASP A 153 -15.92 6.46 28.42
CA ASP A 153 -16.04 5.71 29.67
C ASP A 153 -14.70 5.07 30.10
N LEU A 154 -13.70 5.10 29.22
CA LEU A 154 -12.35 4.64 29.49
C LEU A 154 -11.50 5.79 30.03
N GLN A 155 -10.61 5.47 30.96
CA GLN A 155 -9.58 6.36 31.49
C GLN A 155 -8.21 5.83 31.09
N TYR A 156 -7.38 6.68 30.50
CA TYR A 156 -6.04 6.31 30.03
C TYR A 156 -5.00 6.81 31.03
N THR A 157 -4.22 5.89 31.60
CA THR A 157 -3.12 6.22 32.51
C THR A 157 -1.77 6.08 31.80
N SER A 158 -0.67 6.38 32.50
CA SER A 158 0.68 6.17 31.97
C SER A 158 1.01 4.70 31.69
N THR A 159 0.25 3.73 32.22
CA THR A 159 0.52 2.30 32.06
C THR A 159 -0.67 1.47 31.61
N SER A 160 -1.90 1.98 31.75
CA SER A 160 -3.11 1.16 31.67
C SER A 160 -4.33 1.89 31.09
N ILE A 161 -5.34 1.10 30.76
CA ILE A 161 -6.71 1.53 30.49
C ILE A 161 -7.57 1.12 31.69
N LYS A 162 -8.31 2.07 32.27
CA LYS A 162 -9.23 1.87 33.38
C LYS A 162 -10.66 2.20 32.98
N TRP A 163 -11.63 1.71 33.74
CA TRP A 163 -13.02 2.12 33.63
C TRP A 163 -13.71 2.05 34.99
N THR A 164 -14.82 2.78 35.14
CA THR A 164 -15.62 2.77 36.38
C THR A 164 -16.93 2.02 36.22
N SER A 165 -17.48 1.95 35.00
CA SER A 165 -18.75 1.28 34.71
C SER A 165 -18.60 -0.24 34.66
N SER A 166 -19.48 -0.97 35.37
CA SER A 166 -19.52 -2.43 35.30
C SER A 166 -19.84 -2.98 33.90
N ALA A 167 -20.35 -2.14 33.00
CA ALA A 167 -20.63 -2.50 31.60
C ALA A 167 -19.38 -3.00 30.84
N TYR A 168 -18.17 -2.73 31.34
CA TYR A 168 -16.91 -3.17 30.74
C TYR A 168 -16.18 -4.26 31.55
N ASP A 169 -16.77 -4.78 32.64
CA ASP A 169 -16.17 -5.88 33.45
C ASP A 169 -16.03 -7.19 32.65
N TRP A 170 -16.68 -7.28 31.50
CA TRP A 170 -16.45 -8.37 30.54
C TRP A 170 -15.01 -8.38 30.01
N ILE A 171 -14.29 -7.24 29.98
CA ILE A 171 -12.91 -7.16 29.47
C ILE A 171 -11.99 -8.01 30.35
N THR A 172 -12.01 -7.79 31.67
CA THR A 172 -11.16 -8.53 32.62
C THR A 172 -11.60 -9.97 32.83
N SER A 173 -12.88 -10.29 32.61
CA SER A 173 -13.37 -11.68 32.65
C SER A 173 -13.23 -12.43 31.31
N THR A 174 -12.77 -11.77 30.24
CA THR A 174 -12.48 -12.42 28.96
C THR A 174 -11.26 -13.33 29.09
N LYS A 175 -11.45 -14.64 28.95
CA LYS A 175 -10.34 -15.61 28.98
C LYS A 175 -9.32 -15.31 27.87
N GLY A 176 -8.05 -15.16 28.26
CA GLY A 176 -6.94 -14.93 27.33
C GLY A 176 -6.74 -13.48 26.93
N ILE A 177 -7.34 -12.53 27.64
CA ILE A 177 -7.23 -11.09 27.34
C ILE A 177 -5.78 -10.58 27.42
N GLU A 178 -4.89 -11.22 28.18
CA GLU A 178 -3.47 -10.86 28.25
C GLU A 178 -2.71 -11.09 26.93
N GLY A 179 -3.27 -11.90 26.02
CA GLY A 179 -2.78 -12.08 24.65
C GLY A 179 -3.50 -11.24 23.61
N ALA A 180 -4.48 -10.43 24.02
CA ALA A 180 -5.32 -9.61 23.16
C ALA A 180 -4.68 -8.24 22.86
N GLU A 181 -5.41 -7.43 22.10
CA GLU A 181 -5.03 -6.05 21.76
C GLU A 181 -6.27 -5.14 21.73
N VAL A 182 -6.05 -3.84 21.85
CA VAL A 182 -7.08 -2.82 21.71
C VAL A 182 -6.79 -1.95 20.50
N ARG A 183 -7.72 -1.87 19.56
CA ARG A 183 -7.64 -1.04 18.35
C ARG A 183 -8.44 0.26 18.54
N PHE A 184 -7.87 1.38 18.12
CA PHE A 184 -8.45 2.72 18.19
C PHE A 184 -8.43 3.35 16.80
N ILE A 185 -9.61 3.70 16.28
CA ILE A 185 -9.76 4.36 14.98
C ILE A 185 -10.05 5.84 15.25
N ASN A 186 -9.08 6.69 14.91
CA ASN A 186 -9.09 8.12 15.20
C ASN A 186 -9.36 8.94 13.91
N SER A 187 -9.08 10.24 13.92
CA SER A 187 -9.31 11.12 12.74
C SER A 187 -8.49 10.66 11.55
N PHE A 188 -7.16 10.68 11.66
CA PHE A 188 -6.22 10.32 10.60
C PHE A 188 -5.30 9.15 10.98
N ALA A 189 -5.39 8.66 12.22
CA ALA A 189 -4.60 7.53 12.71
C ALA A 189 -5.46 6.27 13.00
N ASP A 190 -4.86 5.09 12.80
CA ASP A 190 -5.38 3.79 13.24
C ASP A 190 -4.34 3.13 14.15
N ARG A 191 -4.67 2.93 15.44
CA ARG A 191 -3.69 2.51 16.44
C ARG A 191 -4.06 1.16 17.05
N VAL A 192 -3.08 0.28 17.22
CA VAL A 192 -3.24 -1.03 17.89
C VAL A 192 -2.32 -1.10 19.10
N ALA A 193 -2.88 -1.26 20.30
CA ALA A 193 -2.15 -1.34 21.56
C ALA A 193 -2.23 -2.76 22.15
N PRO A 194 -1.12 -3.50 22.27
CA PRO A 194 -1.12 -4.84 22.86
C PRO A 194 -1.36 -4.82 24.37
N VAL A 195 -2.12 -5.79 24.87
CA VAL A 195 -2.33 -6.01 26.29
C VAL A 195 -1.11 -6.69 26.90
N GLN A 196 -0.81 -6.36 28.17
CA GLN A 196 0.21 -7.04 28.97
C GLN A 196 -0.41 -7.89 30.08
N ALA A 197 -1.35 -7.33 30.85
CA ALA A 197 -1.95 -8.02 31.99
C ALA A 197 -3.29 -7.39 32.39
N VAL A 198 -4.05 -8.11 33.22
CA VAL A 198 -5.19 -7.58 33.97
C VAL A 198 -4.74 -7.20 35.38
N ALA A 199 -5.18 -6.04 35.88
CA ALA A 199 -5.00 -5.64 37.27
C ALA A 199 -6.38 -5.41 37.92
N GLY A 200 -6.70 -6.20 38.96
CA GLY A 200 -8.02 -6.11 39.60
C GLY A 200 -9.17 -6.38 38.63
N THR A 201 -10.32 -5.72 38.86
CA THR A 201 -11.54 -5.96 38.09
C THR A 201 -11.75 -4.99 36.92
N ARG A 202 -11.10 -3.82 36.92
CA ARG A 202 -11.37 -2.73 35.98
C ARG A 202 -10.13 -2.00 35.45
N GLU A 203 -9.01 -2.71 35.34
CA GLU A 203 -7.77 -2.16 34.81
C GLU A 203 -7.08 -3.17 33.88
N LEU A 204 -6.72 -2.68 32.70
CA LEU A 204 -5.99 -3.40 31.67
C LEU A 204 -4.62 -2.76 31.51
N VAL A 205 -3.58 -3.46 31.97
CA VAL A 205 -2.19 -3.02 31.84
C VAL A 205 -1.73 -3.27 30.41
N MET A 206 -1.21 -2.24 29.76
CA MET A 206 -0.77 -2.28 28.37
C MET A 206 0.72 -2.59 28.28
N ARG A 207 1.22 -3.02 27.12
CA ARG A 207 2.68 -3.23 26.95
C ARG A 207 3.43 -1.89 27.02
N GLN A 208 4.36 -1.78 27.97
CA GLN A 208 5.11 -0.55 28.22
C GLN A 208 6.10 -0.20 27.09
N ASN A 209 6.67 1.01 27.12
CA ASN A 209 7.34 1.72 26.02
C ASN A 209 6.40 2.05 24.84
N THR A 210 5.72 1.04 24.29
CA THR A 210 4.78 1.19 23.18
C THR A 210 3.53 1.97 23.61
N TRP A 211 2.99 1.67 24.79
CA TRP A 211 1.84 2.39 25.36
C TRP A 211 2.08 3.89 25.54
N PHE A 212 3.29 4.28 25.94
CA PHE A 212 3.68 5.70 26.03
C PHE A 212 3.56 6.38 24.66
N ASN A 213 4.15 5.77 23.62
CA ASN A 213 4.12 6.29 22.25
C ASN A 213 2.70 6.32 21.65
N GLN A 214 1.77 5.51 22.16
CA GLN A 214 0.36 5.55 21.73
C GLN A 214 -0.43 6.75 22.29
N ASN A 215 0.01 7.30 23.42
CA ASN A 215 -0.67 8.39 24.13
C ASN A 215 0.05 9.73 23.96
N TRP A 216 1.00 9.81 23.03
CA TRP A 216 1.87 10.97 22.84
C TRP A 216 1.94 11.37 21.36
N GLY A 217 2.08 12.68 21.11
CA GLY A 217 1.98 13.26 19.77
C GLY A 217 0.58 13.73 19.42
N TYR A 218 0.14 13.42 18.20
CA TYR A 218 -1.09 13.93 17.59
C TYR A 218 -2.09 12.80 17.33
N ASP A 219 -3.38 13.15 17.34
CA ASP A 219 -4.50 12.23 17.13
C ASP A 219 -4.31 10.92 17.94
N THR A 220 -4.06 11.09 19.24
CA THR A 220 -3.60 10.03 20.13
C THR A 220 -4.76 9.22 20.68
N ILE A 221 -4.48 8.14 21.41
CA ILE A 221 -5.54 7.34 22.05
C ILE A 221 -6.36 8.18 23.05
N SER A 222 -5.72 9.01 23.87
CA SER A 222 -6.42 9.77 24.92
C SER A 222 -7.04 11.07 24.42
N LYS A 223 -6.55 11.61 23.30
CA LYS A 223 -7.01 12.88 22.71
C LYS A 223 -7.13 12.74 21.18
N PRO A 224 -8.08 11.94 20.68
CA PRO A 224 -8.32 11.83 19.25
C PRO A 224 -9.02 13.10 18.74
N ASN A 225 -8.73 13.49 17.50
CA ASN A 225 -9.41 14.62 16.83
C ASN A 225 -10.83 14.22 16.37
N ALA A 226 -11.06 12.93 16.10
CA ALA A 226 -12.36 12.33 15.86
C ALA A 226 -12.33 10.85 16.32
N ASP A 227 -13.47 10.30 16.70
CA ASP A 227 -13.58 8.91 17.19
C ASP A 227 -14.48 8.07 16.29
N PHE A 228 -13.87 7.08 15.63
CA PHE A 228 -14.57 6.12 14.77
C PHE A 228 -14.72 4.74 15.44
N GLY A 229 -14.21 4.60 16.66
CA GLY A 229 -14.51 3.48 17.55
C GLY A 229 -13.28 2.79 18.11
N VAL A 230 -13.55 2.02 19.17
CA VAL A 230 -12.55 1.24 19.91
C VAL A 230 -12.99 -0.22 19.97
N TRP A 231 -12.06 -1.13 19.71
CA TRP A 231 -12.32 -2.57 19.69
C TRP A 231 -11.31 -3.30 20.57
N VAL A 232 -11.80 -4.15 21.47
CA VAL A 232 -10.97 -5.17 22.13
C VAL A 232 -11.02 -6.41 21.24
N GLN A 233 -9.86 -6.93 20.85
CA GLN A 233 -9.79 -7.97 19.83
C GLN A 233 -8.66 -8.98 20.05
N ASN A 234 -8.70 -10.06 19.27
CA ASN A 234 -7.70 -11.13 19.27
C ASN A 234 -7.68 -12.00 20.54
N ALA A 235 -8.85 -12.37 21.05
CA ALA A 235 -9.01 -13.42 22.06
C ALA A 235 -10.14 -14.37 21.65
N LEU A 236 -9.94 -15.69 21.80
CA LEU A 236 -10.93 -16.70 21.40
C LEU A 236 -12.29 -16.49 22.09
N ALA A 237 -12.29 -16.05 23.35
CA ALA A 237 -13.52 -15.78 24.10
C ALA A 237 -14.36 -14.62 23.52
N LEU A 238 -13.80 -13.81 22.61
CA LEU A 238 -14.50 -12.75 21.89
C LEU A 238 -15.07 -13.21 20.54
N LEU A 239 -14.89 -14.48 20.16
CA LEU A 239 -15.34 -15.00 18.87
C LEU A 239 -16.87 -15.20 18.89
N SER A 240 -17.62 -14.20 18.41
CA SER A 240 -19.07 -14.17 18.53
C SER A 240 -19.82 -14.06 17.20
N ASP A 241 -19.32 -13.25 16.27
CA ASP A 241 -20.05 -12.88 15.05
C ASP A 241 -19.52 -13.64 13.83
N GLY A 242 -20.37 -13.83 12.82
CA GLY A 242 -19.94 -14.41 11.54
C GLY A 242 -18.85 -13.58 10.87
N GLY A 243 -17.89 -14.25 10.22
CA GLY A 243 -16.74 -13.62 9.59
C GLY A 243 -15.60 -13.27 10.56
N GLN A 244 -15.69 -13.66 11.84
CA GLN A 244 -14.62 -13.48 12.81
C GLN A 244 -13.71 -14.71 12.92
N PHE A 245 -12.42 -14.49 13.21
CA PHE A 245 -11.45 -15.57 13.43
C PHE A 245 -10.53 -15.33 14.64
N TYR A 246 -9.92 -16.39 15.13
CA TYR A 246 -8.84 -16.37 16.11
C TYR A 246 -7.78 -17.41 15.74
N LEU A 247 -6.50 -17.04 15.76
CA LEU A 247 -5.37 -17.94 15.53
C LEU A 247 -4.68 -18.22 16.87
N ASP A 248 -4.80 -19.45 17.35
CA ASP A 248 -4.00 -19.96 18.46
C ASP A 248 -2.67 -20.50 17.92
N SER A 249 -1.69 -19.61 17.78
CA SER A 249 -0.36 -19.98 17.30
C SER A 249 0.30 -21.05 18.16
N LYS A 250 0.09 -21.03 19.49
CA LYS A 250 0.72 -21.98 20.41
C LYS A 250 0.09 -23.37 20.29
N ALA A 251 -1.22 -23.44 20.14
CA ALA A 251 -1.94 -24.70 19.96
C ALA A 251 -1.90 -25.23 18.52
N GLY A 252 -1.43 -24.43 17.54
CA GLY A 252 -1.46 -24.80 16.13
C GLY A 252 -2.90 -24.91 15.61
N LYS A 253 -3.78 -23.99 16.01
CA LYS A 253 -5.20 -24.02 15.63
C LYS A 253 -5.70 -22.67 15.17
N VAL A 254 -6.53 -22.69 14.14
CA VAL A 254 -7.35 -21.54 13.75
C VAL A 254 -8.81 -21.83 14.07
N TYR A 255 -9.52 -20.82 14.55
CA TYR A 255 -10.94 -20.83 14.85
C TYR A 255 -11.63 -19.79 13.97
N TYR A 256 -12.77 -20.14 13.41
CA TYR A 256 -13.53 -19.27 12.53
C TYR A 256 -15.02 -19.46 12.78
N LYS A 257 -15.77 -18.37 12.83
CA LYS A 257 -17.23 -18.42 12.80
C LYS A 257 -17.69 -18.03 11.40
N PRO A 258 -18.28 -18.94 10.61
CA PRO A 258 -18.66 -18.65 9.23
C PRO A 258 -19.74 -17.57 9.13
N LEU A 259 -19.72 -16.83 8.03
CA LEU A 259 -20.85 -15.99 7.62
C LEU A 259 -22.05 -16.88 7.29
N ASN A 260 -23.26 -16.32 7.38
CA ASN A 260 -24.47 -17.02 6.97
C ASN A 260 -24.34 -17.48 5.50
N GLY A 261 -24.53 -18.78 5.26
CA GLY A 261 -24.42 -19.40 3.94
C GLY A 261 -23.03 -19.91 3.56
N GLU A 262 -22.00 -19.71 4.39
CA GLU A 262 -20.68 -20.30 4.14
C GLU A 262 -20.64 -21.78 4.56
N ASP A 263 -20.34 -22.67 3.60
CA ASP A 263 -20.11 -24.08 3.86
C ASP A 263 -18.61 -24.37 4.06
N MET A 264 -18.22 -24.64 5.31
CA MET A 264 -16.82 -24.90 5.66
C MET A 264 -16.24 -26.19 5.07
N ARG A 265 -17.07 -27.09 4.52
CA ARG A 265 -16.59 -28.28 3.79
C ARG A 265 -16.01 -27.93 2.42
N THR A 266 -16.46 -26.84 1.82
CA THR A 266 -16.05 -26.38 0.48
C THR A 266 -15.33 -25.04 0.49
N ALA A 267 -15.34 -24.33 1.63
CA ALA A 267 -14.73 -23.02 1.77
C ALA A 267 -13.23 -23.02 1.42
N GLN A 268 -12.83 -22.10 0.56
CA GLN A 268 -11.43 -21.84 0.26
C GLN A 268 -10.85 -20.91 1.32
N THR A 269 -10.02 -21.45 2.21
CA THR A 269 -9.51 -20.71 3.37
C THR A 269 -7.99 -20.65 3.38
N TYR A 270 -7.44 -19.47 3.65
CA TYR A 270 -6.00 -19.24 3.66
C TYR A 270 -5.58 -18.29 4.78
N LEU A 271 -4.52 -18.63 5.49
CA LEU A 271 -3.78 -17.69 6.35
C LEU A 271 -2.67 -17.04 5.53
N GLY A 272 -2.50 -15.72 5.62
CA GLY A 272 -1.27 -15.09 5.12
C GLY A 272 -0.10 -15.45 6.05
N VAL A 273 1.01 -15.98 5.52
CA VAL A 273 2.18 -16.36 6.35
C VAL A 273 3.47 -15.62 5.97
N LEU A 274 3.69 -15.34 4.68
CA LEU A 274 4.76 -14.43 4.25
C LEU A 274 4.29 -12.98 4.29
N GLU A 275 5.19 -12.07 4.65
CA GLU A 275 4.94 -10.63 4.55
C GLU A 275 5.23 -10.09 3.15
N THR A 276 6.25 -10.64 2.50
CA THR A 276 6.72 -10.24 1.18
C THR A 276 6.63 -11.42 0.22
N LEU A 277 6.19 -11.17 -1.01
CA LEU A 277 6.03 -12.18 -2.06
C LEU A 277 7.11 -12.01 -3.14
N VAL A 278 7.30 -10.78 -3.63
CA VAL A 278 8.24 -10.47 -4.71
C VAL A 278 9.09 -9.28 -4.32
N VAL A 279 10.40 -9.40 -4.53
CA VAL A 279 11.37 -8.34 -4.28
C VAL A 279 12.13 -8.09 -5.56
N LEU A 280 12.19 -6.85 -6.01
CA LEU A 280 13.06 -6.36 -7.08
C LEU A 280 14.06 -5.43 -6.42
N GLY A 281 15.22 -5.98 -6.05
CA GLY A 281 16.23 -5.28 -5.26
C GLY A 281 17.64 -5.58 -5.72
N GLY A 282 18.28 -4.60 -6.38
CA GLY A 282 19.72 -4.63 -6.65
C GLY A 282 20.53 -3.94 -5.54
N THR A 283 21.77 -3.59 -5.86
CA THR A 283 22.54 -2.58 -5.12
C THR A 283 22.55 -1.29 -5.93
N TYR A 284 22.97 -0.17 -5.34
CA TYR A 284 23.11 1.07 -6.13
C TYR A 284 24.18 0.98 -7.22
N ASP A 285 25.19 0.10 -7.07
CA ASP A 285 26.22 -0.16 -8.09
C ASP A 285 25.75 -1.14 -9.18
N SER A 286 24.78 -1.99 -8.85
CA SER A 286 24.23 -3.01 -9.73
C SER A 286 22.73 -3.12 -9.49
N PRO A 287 21.94 -2.15 -10.00
CA PRO A 287 20.50 -2.15 -9.81
C PRO A 287 19.85 -3.31 -10.58
N VAL A 288 18.66 -3.72 -10.17
CA VAL A 288 17.84 -4.64 -10.98
C VAL A 288 17.15 -3.86 -12.10
N HIS A 289 17.15 -4.36 -13.33
CA HIS A 289 16.60 -3.63 -14.47
C HIS A 289 16.00 -4.46 -15.60
N ASP A 290 15.17 -3.81 -16.41
CA ASP A 290 14.57 -4.33 -17.64
C ASP A 290 13.72 -5.61 -17.42
N ILE A 291 12.91 -5.61 -16.36
CA ILE A 291 12.00 -6.70 -16.01
C ILE A 291 10.55 -6.26 -16.20
N VAL A 292 9.75 -7.11 -16.85
CA VAL A 292 8.32 -6.90 -17.06
C VAL A 292 7.54 -8.02 -16.37
N PHE A 293 6.58 -7.65 -15.53
CA PHE A 293 5.51 -8.53 -15.07
C PHE A 293 4.22 -8.13 -15.77
N GLU A 294 3.66 -9.04 -16.56
CA GLU A 294 2.46 -8.79 -17.33
C GLU A 294 1.37 -9.78 -16.97
N ASN A 295 0.19 -9.27 -16.65
CA ASN A 295 -1.01 -10.05 -16.42
C ASN A 295 -0.86 -11.16 -15.39
N LEU A 296 0.20 -11.16 -14.56
CA LEU A 296 0.32 -12.04 -13.41
C LEU A 296 -0.85 -11.75 -12.49
N SER A 297 -1.88 -12.55 -12.74
CA SER A 297 -3.22 -12.28 -12.29
C SER A 297 -3.43 -13.11 -11.06
N PHE A 298 -3.50 -12.40 -9.94
CA PHE A 298 -4.26 -12.83 -8.79
C PHE A 298 -5.78 -12.64 -9.07
N HIS A 299 -6.23 -12.67 -10.34
CA HIS A 299 -7.63 -12.51 -10.73
C HIS A 299 -8.27 -13.90 -10.75
N LYS A 300 -9.47 -14.02 -10.17
CA LYS A 300 -10.14 -15.26 -9.72
C LYS A 300 -9.45 -16.04 -8.59
N LYS A 301 -8.20 -15.73 -8.20
CA LYS A 301 -7.44 -16.46 -7.18
C LYS A 301 -6.65 -15.50 -6.27
N GLN A 302 -6.47 -15.87 -5.01
CA GLN A 302 -6.24 -14.99 -3.85
C GLN A 302 -4.75 -14.79 -3.46
N ALA A 303 -4.21 -13.55 -3.33
CA ALA A 303 -2.79 -13.24 -3.03
C ALA A 303 -2.51 -13.13 -1.53
N HIS A 304 -2.27 -14.22 -0.85
CA HIS A 304 -2.20 -14.15 0.62
C HIS A 304 -0.83 -13.67 1.12
N SER A 305 -0.82 -12.55 1.86
CA SER A 305 0.32 -12.13 2.71
C SER A 305 -0.16 -11.65 4.08
N THR A 306 0.77 -11.38 5.00
CA THR A 306 0.52 -10.84 6.35
C THR A 306 1.44 -9.65 6.65
N TRP A 307 1.24 -8.97 7.78
CA TRP A 307 2.26 -8.08 8.38
C TRP A 307 2.22 -8.25 9.89
N LEU A 308 3.34 -8.57 10.53
CA LEU A 308 3.40 -9.07 11.91
C LEU A 308 3.89 -8.03 12.92
N GLN A 309 4.46 -6.90 12.50
CA GLN A 309 4.90 -5.84 13.42
C GLN A 309 3.81 -5.42 14.44
N PRO A 310 2.53 -5.28 14.07
CA PRO A 310 1.49 -4.94 15.05
C PRO A 310 1.35 -5.96 16.19
N SER A 311 1.67 -7.24 15.95
CA SER A 311 1.61 -8.29 16.97
C SER A 311 2.76 -8.23 17.99
N SER A 312 3.88 -7.59 17.65
CA SER A 312 5.04 -7.48 18.54
C SER A 312 4.90 -6.27 19.47
N ILE A 313 4.79 -5.07 18.88
CA ILE A 313 4.86 -3.79 19.60
C ILE A 313 3.59 -2.95 19.45
N GLY A 314 2.58 -3.45 18.73
CA GLY A 314 1.43 -2.66 18.33
C GLY A 314 1.67 -1.88 17.03
N TYR A 315 0.68 -1.07 16.68
CA TYR A 315 0.73 -0.18 15.53
C TYR A 315 0.50 1.24 16.03
N ILE A 316 1.58 2.03 16.00
CA ILE A 316 1.61 3.41 16.53
C ILE A 316 1.65 4.34 15.32
N ASP A 317 0.55 4.31 14.56
CA ASP A 317 0.37 5.07 13.34
C ASP A 317 0.46 6.57 13.59
N GLN A 318 1.10 7.27 12.65
CA GLN A 318 1.27 8.71 12.68
C GLN A 318 0.61 9.37 11.48
N GLN A 319 0.75 8.77 10.29
CA GLN A 319 -0.04 9.13 9.12
C GLN A 319 0.19 8.11 7.99
N THR A 320 -0.90 7.55 7.44
CA THR A 320 -0.89 6.81 6.17
C THR A 320 0.14 5.68 6.10
N GLY A 321 0.29 4.90 7.18
CA GLY A 321 1.24 3.78 7.22
C GLY A 321 2.64 4.15 7.68
N GLY A 322 2.93 5.44 7.90
CA GLY A 322 4.10 5.89 8.64
C GLY A 322 3.88 5.72 10.14
N ASN A 323 4.76 4.99 10.82
CA ASN A 323 4.53 4.61 12.21
C ASN A 323 5.79 4.64 13.09
N ILE A 324 5.60 4.80 14.40
CA ILE A 324 6.67 4.53 15.37
C ILE A 324 6.80 3.01 15.49
N CYS A 325 7.96 2.47 15.09
CA CYS A 325 8.19 1.03 14.91
C CYS A 325 9.23 0.44 15.87
N GLU A 326 9.85 1.27 16.71
CA GLU A 326 10.89 0.83 17.63
C GLU A 326 10.33 0.66 19.03
N ASN A 327 10.68 -0.46 19.69
CA ASN A 327 10.27 -0.74 21.06
C ASN A 327 11.12 0.02 22.09
N LYS A 328 11.12 1.36 21.99
CA LYS A 328 11.87 2.22 22.90
C LYS A 328 11.07 3.48 23.24
N THR A 329 11.51 4.15 24.27
CA THR A 329 11.03 5.48 24.62
C THR A 329 12.04 6.51 24.09
N TYR A 330 11.53 7.52 23.39
CA TYR A 330 12.35 8.62 22.86
C TYR A 330 12.52 9.71 23.95
N ASP A 331 13.06 10.88 23.60
CA ASP A 331 13.16 12.00 24.54
C ASP A 331 11.76 12.45 24.98
N GLN A 332 11.34 12.00 26.16
CA GLN A 332 9.98 12.20 26.68
C GLN A 332 9.58 13.67 26.81
N SER A 333 10.54 14.60 26.80
CA SER A 333 10.27 16.04 26.85
C SER A 333 9.78 16.60 25.50
N ASN A 334 10.02 15.89 24.38
CA ASN A 334 9.68 16.38 23.06
C ASN A 334 9.32 15.26 22.05
N PHE A 335 8.08 15.27 21.59
CA PHE A 335 7.54 14.30 20.62
C PHE A 335 8.32 14.28 19.30
N GLU A 336 8.86 15.42 18.90
CA GLU A 336 9.60 15.55 17.65
C GLU A 336 10.88 14.69 17.61
N SER A 337 11.35 14.21 18.77
CA SER A 337 12.43 13.22 18.85
C SER A 337 12.11 11.88 18.18
N THR A 338 10.83 11.58 17.93
CA THR A 338 10.39 10.34 17.26
C THR A 338 10.43 10.45 15.73
N ARG A 339 10.15 11.64 15.19
CA ARG A 339 9.82 11.86 13.77
C ARG A 339 10.90 11.39 12.79
N PRO A 340 12.21 11.64 13.02
CA PRO A 340 13.26 11.18 12.12
C PRO A 340 13.38 9.64 12.01
N TRP A 341 12.75 8.91 12.93
CA TRP A 341 12.92 7.47 13.10
C TRP A 341 11.67 6.66 12.74
N TRP A 342 10.62 7.30 12.24
CA TRP A 342 9.42 6.59 11.80
C TRP A 342 9.75 5.57 10.70
N CYS A 343 9.00 4.48 10.69
CA CYS A 343 9.07 3.44 9.67
C CYS A 343 7.90 3.55 8.72
N GLN A 344 8.09 3.03 7.51
CA GLN A 344 7.00 2.69 6.62
C GLN A 344 6.47 1.28 6.88
N MET A 345 5.15 1.12 6.76
CA MET A 345 4.54 -0.19 6.54
C MET A 345 5.11 -0.82 5.26
N PRO A 346 5.63 -2.05 5.30
CA PRO A 346 6.17 -2.73 4.12
C PRO A 346 5.07 -3.22 3.19
N SER A 347 5.43 -3.39 1.92
CA SER A 347 4.56 -3.92 0.87
C SER A 347 4.87 -5.38 0.54
N ALA A 348 3.90 -6.11 0.00
CA ALA A 348 4.08 -7.49 -0.44
C ALA A 348 4.94 -7.60 -1.70
N ILE A 349 4.92 -6.58 -2.54
CA ILE A 349 5.83 -6.43 -3.68
C ILE A 349 6.70 -5.21 -3.40
N GLN A 350 8.02 -5.37 -3.49
CA GLN A 350 8.98 -4.32 -3.11
C GLN A 350 9.97 -4.08 -4.24
N ILE A 351 10.20 -2.81 -4.58
CA ILE A 351 11.04 -2.40 -5.71
C ILE A 351 11.97 -1.29 -5.23
N SER A 352 13.27 -1.54 -5.13
CA SER A 352 14.28 -0.53 -4.77
C SER A 352 15.61 -0.82 -5.47
N ALA A 353 16.46 0.20 -5.63
CA ALA A 353 17.68 0.12 -6.45
C ALA A 353 17.39 -0.58 -7.79
N ALA A 354 16.43 0.00 -8.53
CA ALA A 354 15.81 -0.64 -9.68
C ALA A 354 15.58 0.37 -10.81
N THR A 355 15.65 -0.09 -12.06
CA THR A 355 15.43 0.75 -13.25
C THR A 355 14.64 0.02 -14.34
N ASN A 356 13.75 0.70 -15.07
CA ASN A 356 13.00 0.11 -16.18
C ASN A 356 12.20 -1.14 -15.79
N ILE A 357 11.38 -1.02 -14.73
CA ILE A 357 10.51 -2.11 -14.28
C ILE A 357 9.07 -1.80 -14.68
N LEU A 358 8.39 -2.76 -15.31
CA LEU A 358 6.98 -2.64 -15.67
C LEU A 358 6.15 -3.72 -14.98
N LEU A 359 5.20 -3.33 -14.15
CA LEU A 359 4.11 -4.17 -13.67
C LEU A 359 2.86 -3.72 -14.41
N THR A 360 2.28 -4.56 -15.25
CA THR A 360 1.09 -4.21 -16.03
C THR A 360 0.01 -5.29 -15.97
N GLY A 361 -1.23 -4.86 -15.76
CA GLY A 361 -2.35 -5.77 -15.56
C GLY A 361 -2.27 -6.49 -14.21
N GLY A 362 -3.01 -7.59 -14.11
CA GLY A 362 -3.10 -8.39 -12.89
C GLY A 362 -4.06 -7.83 -11.84
N ASN A 363 -4.22 -8.58 -10.76
CA ASN A 363 -5.06 -8.22 -9.62
C ASN A 363 -4.19 -8.27 -8.36
N TYR A 364 -4.33 -7.38 -7.40
CA TYR A 364 -3.50 -7.28 -6.21
C TYR A 364 -4.46 -7.36 -5.04
N THR A 365 -4.62 -8.57 -4.49
CA THR A 365 -5.72 -8.85 -3.56
C THR A 365 -5.34 -9.69 -2.37
N GLN A 366 -5.87 -9.36 -1.18
CA GLN A 366 -5.65 -10.11 0.07
C GLN A 366 -4.21 -10.04 0.59
N LEU A 367 -3.60 -8.88 0.38
CA LEU A 367 -2.26 -8.55 0.88
C LEU A 367 -2.38 -7.96 2.28
N GLY A 368 -1.76 -8.61 3.26
CA GLY A 368 -1.94 -8.33 4.69
C GLY A 368 -1.30 -7.04 5.22
N GLY A 369 -0.48 -6.39 4.41
CA GLY A 369 0.11 -5.07 4.63
C GLY A 369 -0.06 -4.18 3.40
N GLY A 370 1.01 -3.54 2.94
CA GLY A 370 1.00 -2.78 1.69
C GLY A 370 0.97 -3.67 0.43
N GLY A 371 0.52 -3.10 -0.69
CA GLY A 371 0.46 -3.79 -1.98
C GLY A 371 1.79 -3.79 -2.71
N VAL A 372 2.12 -2.65 -3.33
CA VAL A 372 3.38 -2.41 -4.06
C VAL A 372 4.14 -1.23 -3.46
N GLY A 373 5.39 -1.47 -3.07
CA GLY A 373 6.33 -0.48 -2.56
C GLY A 373 7.37 -0.12 -3.61
N ILE A 374 7.48 1.15 -3.97
CA ILE A 374 8.39 1.66 -5.02
C ILE A 374 9.35 2.66 -4.40
N GLY A 375 10.62 2.29 -4.31
CA GLY A 375 11.67 3.11 -3.73
C GLY A 375 11.37 3.48 -2.29
N ASN A 376 10.96 2.52 -1.46
CA ASN A 376 10.70 2.74 -0.04
C ASN A 376 12.00 2.75 0.76
N ASP A 377 11.96 3.29 1.97
CA ASP A 377 13.09 3.30 2.91
C ASP A 377 13.62 1.88 3.14
N ALA A 378 14.89 1.79 3.52
CA ALA A 378 15.56 0.52 3.83
C ALA A 378 14.79 -0.34 4.85
N ASN A 379 14.05 0.28 5.78
CA ASN A 379 13.26 -0.45 6.78
C ASN A 379 12.04 -1.19 6.19
N ALA A 380 11.61 -0.82 4.98
CA ALA A 380 10.43 -1.37 4.31
C ALA A 380 10.79 -2.16 3.03
N HIS A 381 12.08 -2.43 2.83
CA HIS A 381 12.59 -3.25 1.74
C HIS A 381 13.41 -4.41 2.29
N LEU A 382 13.06 -5.65 1.91
CA LEU A 382 13.60 -6.89 2.50
C LEU A 382 15.12 -7.01 2.35
N THR A 383 15.71 -6.45 1.29
CA THR A 383 17.16 -6.48 1.08
C THR A 383 17.94 -5.52 1.99
N GLY A 384 17.26 -4.60 2.69
CA GLY A 384 17.87 -3.49 3.40
C GLY A 384 18.40 -2.37 2.50
N VAL A 385 18.30 -2.51 1.17
CA VAL A 385 18.58 -1.45 0.19
C VAL A 385 17.26 -0.81 -0.20
N GLY A 386 17.02 0.42 0.28
CA GLY A 386 15.83 1.21 -0.03
C GLY A 386 16.05 2.19 -1.18
N LEU A 387 14.99 2.93 -1.54
CA LEU A 387 15.00 4.05 -2.49
C LEU A 387 15.60 3.70 -3.87
N GLY A 388 15.97 4.69 -4.69
CA GLY A 388 16.67 4.49 -5.95
C GLY A 388 15.85 3.79 -7.04
N ALA A 389 14.56 4.10 -7.11
CA ALA A 389 13.65 3.61 -8.15
C ALA A 389 13.57 4.59 -9.31
N ASN A 390 13.97 4.18 -10.52
CA ASN A 390 13.93 5.01 -11.73
C ASN A 390 13.14 4.33 -12.85
N ASN A 391 12.24 5.06 -13.53
CA ASN A 391 11.45 4.54 -14.64
C ASN A 391 10.69 3.25 -14.26
N ILE A 392 9.90 3.33 -13.19
CA ILE A 392 9.05 2.23 -12.72
C ILE A 392 7.61 2.53 -13.10
N SER A 393 6.98 1.60 -13.81
CA SER A 393 5.60 1.71 -14.26
C SER A 393 4.73 0.64 -13.60
N LEU A 394 3.66 1.07 -12.94
CA LEU A 394 2.60 0.22 -12.41
C LEU A 394 1.28 0.60 -13.09
N ARG A 395 0.84 -0.24 -14.02
CA ARG A 395 -0.26 0.07 -14.93
C ARG A 395 -1.35 -0.97 -14.91
N ASN A 396 -2.58 -0.55 -15.15
CA ASN A 396 -3.70 -1.43 -15.45
C ASN A 396 -4.02 -2.51 -14.40
N GLY A 397 -3.51 -2.37 -13.18
CA GLY A 397 -3.78 -3.29 -12.08
C GLY A 397 -5.17 -3.10 -11.49
N TYR A 398 -5.70 -4.16 -10.88
CA TYR A 398 -6.90 -4.10 -10.03
C TYR A 398 -6.48 -4.38 -8.57
N PHE A 399 -6.72 -3.45 -7.65
CA PHE A 399 -6.36 -3.56 -6.24
C PHE A 399 -7.63 -3.71 -5.41
N THR A 400 -7.71 -4.77 -4.60
CA THR A 400 -8.84 -4.94 -3.68
C THR A 400 -8.43 -5.74 -2.45
N GLN A 401 -8.92 -5.40 -1.26
CA GLN A 401 -8.51 -6.08 -0.03
C GLN A 401 -6.98 -6.11 0.15
N VAL A 402 -6.31 -5.02 -0.23
CA VAL A 402 -4.98 -4.70 0.30
C VAL A 402 -5.21 -4.02 1.64
N MET A 403 -4.63 -4.57 2.70
CA MET A 403 -4.94 -4.17 4.07
C MET A 403 -4.39 -2.80 4.45
N GLY A 404 -3.25 -2.42 3.86
CA GLY A 404 -2.57 -1.14 4.02
C GLY A 404 -2.61 -0.28 2.76
N ASN A 405 -1.56 0.52 2.55
CA ASN A 405 -1.44 1.32 1.32
C ASN A 405 -1.39 0.38 0.10
N SER A 406 -2.23 0.62 -0.93
CA SER A 406 -2.18 -0.23 -2.12
C SER A 406 -0.90 0.00 -2.92
N ILE A 407 -0.48 1.26 -3.05
CA ILE A 407 0.81 1.65 -3.60
C ILE A 407 1.47 2.66 -2.66
N THR A 408 2.72 2.42 -2.30
CA THR A 408 3.58 3.39 -1.60
C THR A 408 4.81 3.69 -2.44
N ALA A 409 4.94 4.91 -2.93
CA ALA A 409 6.12 5.39 -3.67
C ALA A 409 6.91 6.40 -2.84
N GLY A 410 8.23 6.22 -2.75
CA GLY A 410 9.09 7.07 -1.92
C GLY A 410 9.28 6.58 -0.49
N GLY A 411 10.06 7.32 0.30
CA GLY A 411 10.39 7.05 1.70
C GLY A 411 9.96 8.16 2.66
N LEU A 412 10.19 8.00 3.95
CA LEU A 412 9.87 8.96 5.02
C LEU A 412 11.13 9.55 5.67
N ARG A 413 12.24 8.80 5.66
CA ARG A 413 13.47 9.14 6.37
C ARG A 413 14.36 10.10 5.59
N ALA A 414 15.45 10.53 6.23
CA ALA A 414 16.36 11.55 5.73
C ALA A 414 16.77 11.37 4.26
N ASP A 415 17.18 10.15 3.89
CA ASP A 415 17.62 9.86 2.52
C ASP A 415 16.49 9.98 1.47
N ALA A 416 15.22 9.86 1.86
CA ALA A 416 14.11 9.98 0.92
C ALA A 416 13.96 11.41 0.40
N HIS A 417 14.20 12.41 1.26
CA HIS A 417 14.04 13.83 0.92
C HIS A 417 15.37 14.57 0.71
N HIS A 418 16.45 14.09 1.32
CA HIS A 418 17.81 14.63 1.22
C HIS A 418 18.81 13.46 1.10
N PRO A 419 18.85 12.78 -0.06
CA PRO A 419 19.63 11.57 -0.25
C PRO A 419 21.13 11.82 -0.06
N SER A 420 21.75 11.00 0.79
CA SER A 420 23.21 10.96 0.95
C SER A 420 23.93 10.41 -0.29
N ASN A 421 23.21 9.70 -1.16
CA ASN A 421 23.70 9.22 -2.46
C ASN A 421 22.71 9.61 -3.57
N PRO A 422 23.11 10.29 -4.65
CA PRO A 422 22.20 10.71 -5.72
C PRO A 422 21.48 9.53 -6.41
N ARG A 423 21.99 8.31 -6.30
CA ARG A 423 21.33 7.09 -6.82
C ARG A 423 20.11 6.65 -6.02
N MET A 424 19.86 7.26 -4.86
CA MET A 424 18.66 7.02 -4.04
C MET A 424 17.43 7.77 -4.55
N LEU A 425 17.55 8.62 -5.58
CA LEU A 425 16.41 9.35 -6.12
C LEU A 425 15.33 8.41 -6.65
N ASN A 426 14.08 8.70 -6.28
CA ASN A 426 12.90 8.05 -6.83
C ASN A 426 12.31 8.95 -7.91
N THR A 427 12.37 8.51 -9.17
CA THR A 427 12.12 9.38 -10.32
C THR A 427 11.48 8.64 -11.50
N HIS A 428 10.73 9.36 -12.34
CA HIS A 428 10.07 8.81 -13.53
C HIS A 428 9.12 7.65 -13.20
N LEU A 429 8.32 7.80 -12.15
CA LEU A 429 7.35 6.79 -11.76
C LEU A 429 6.03 7.00 -12.52
N THR A 430 5.41 5.93 -13.00
CA THR A 430 4.09 5.99 -13.64
C THR A 430 3.13 5.06 -12.92
N ILE A 431 2.07 5.62 -12.33
CA ILE A 431 0.97 4.89 -11.71
C ILE A 431 -0.28 5.21 -12.53
N SER A 432 -0.63 4.35 -13.48
CA SER A 432 -1.64 4.69 -14.48
C SER A 432 -2.69 3.63 -14.75
N GLY A 433 -3.94 4.04 -14.93
CA GLY A 433 -4.99 3.15 -15.37
C GLY A 433 -5.35 2.08 -14.34
N ASN A 434 -4.97 2.22 -13.07
CA ASN A 434 -5.26 1.21 -12.04
C ASN A 434 -6.65 1.42 -11.44
N ILE A 435 -7.25 0.35 -10.93
CA ILE A 435 -8.55 0.38 -10.25
C ILE A 435 -8.34 -0.03 -8.79
N PHE A 436 -8.87 0.73 -7.84
CA PHE A 436 -8.78 0.48 -6.41
C PHE A 436 -10.18 0.38 -5.83
N TYR A 437 -10.51 -0.78 -5.27
CA TYR A 437 -11.82 -1.07 -4.72
C TYR A 437 -11.71 -1.76 -3.37
N ASN A 438 -12.33 -1.22 -2.32
CA ASN A 438 -12.35 -1.85 -1.00
C ASN A 438 -10.93 -2.19 -0.51
N VAL A 439 -10.07 -1.17 -0.49
CA VAL A 439 -8.69 -1.23 -0.02
C VAL A 439 -8.57 -0.59 1.36
N SER A 440 -7.42 -0.77 2.02
CA SER A 440 -7.15 -0.27 3.38
C SER A 440 -8.10 -0.86 4.43
N THR A 441 -8.54 -2.10 4.25
CA THR A 441 -9.63 -2.70 5.04
C THR A 441 -9.26 -3.09 6.47
N LEU A 442 -7.96 -3.23 6.78
CA LEU A 442 -7.50 -3.51 8.14
C LEU A 442 -6.78 -2.32 8.78
N PHE A 443 -5.92 -1.62 8.04
CA PHE A 443 -5.25 -0.39 8.49
C PHE A 443 -5.94 0.79 7.82
N SER A 444 -7.03 1.26 8.42
CA SER A 444 -8.00 2.11 7.73
C SER A 444 -7.53 3.56 7.49
N SER A 445 -6.45 3.98 8.16
CA SER A 445 -5.79 5.26 7.95
C SER A 445 -4.85 5.28 6.73
N THR A 446 -4.65 4.13 6.08
CA THR A 446 -3.86 4.02 4.84
C THR A 446 -4.69 4.41 3.62
N VAL A 447 -4.05 4.56 2.46
CA VAL A 447 -4.68 5.07 1.23
C VAL A 447 -4.37 4.21 0.01
N PRO A 448 -5.19 4.28 -1.06
CA PRO A 448 -4.88 3.64 -2.33
C PRO A 448 -3.48 4.00 -2.87
N ILE A 449 -3.14 5.28 -2.93
CA ILE A 449 -1.86 5.75 -3.47
C ILE A 449 -1.23 6.76 -2.51
N LEU A 450 -0.11 6.39 -1.91
CA LEU A 450 0.79 7.30 -1.19
C LEU A 450 2.06 7.48 -2.02
N ALA A 451 2.34 8.71 -2.45
CA ALA A 451 3.63 9.08 -3.03
C ALA A 451 4.26 10.16 -2.14
N THR A 452 5.44 9.93 -1.58
CA THR A 452 6.10 10.88 -0.67
C THR A 452 7.09 11.76 -1.44
N TYR A 453 8.39 11.62 -1.21
CA TYR A 453 9.43 12.37 -1.89
C TYR A 453 9.80 11.69 -3.22
N VAL A 454 9.05 12.03 -4.26
CA VAL A 454 9.24 11.55 -5.63
C VAL A 454 9.35 12.73 -6.59
N GLN A 455 10.05 12.52 -7.72
CA GLN A 455 10.14 13.51 -8.80
C GLN A 455 9.69 12.95 -10.14
N GLN A 456 9.19 13.81 -11.03
CA GLN A 456 8.79 13.41 -12.40
C GLN A 456 7.82 12.22 -12.39
N THR A 457 6.92 12.19 -11.40
CA THR A 457 5.98 11.09 -11.20
C THR A 457 4.61 11.44 -11.74
N SER A 458 4.03 10.52 -12.51
CA SER A 458 2.70 10.66 -13.10
C SER A 458 1.73 9.67 -12.46
N ILE A 459 0.66 10.18 -11.84
CA ILE A 459 -0.45 9.41 -11.27
C ILE A 459 -1.69 9.74 -12.10
N THR A 460 -2.01 8.88 -13.05
CA THR A 460 -2.93 9.23 -14.15
C THR A 460 -4.02 8.21 -14.38
N HIS A 461 -5.26 8.67 -14.62
CA HIS A 461 -6.33 7.77 -15.08
C HIS A 461 -6.59 6.58 -14.14
N ASN A 462 -6.42 6.77 -12.83
CA ASN A 462 -6.75 5.75 -11.84
C ASN A 462 -8.20 5.92 -11.36
N ASP A 463 -8.86 4.79 -11.12
CA ASP A 463 -10.25 4.70 -10.65
C ASP A 463 -10.26 4.22 -9.20
N ILE A 464 -10.61 5.09 -8.26
CA ILE A 464 -10.52 4.88 -6.82
C ILE A 464 -11.90 4.99 -6.21
N TYR A 465 -12.38 3.92 -5.58
CA TYR A 465 -13.66 3.94 -4.90
C TYR A 465 -13.79 2.97 -3.73
N LEU A 466 -14.66 3.33 -2.78
CA LEU A 466 -14.87 2.61 -1.52
C LEU A 466 -13.56 2.53 -0.73
N THR A 467 -13.13 3.68 -0.21
CA THR A 467 -11.91 3.82 0.58
C THR A 467 -12.20 4.46 1.95
N PRO A 468 -11.50 4.04 3.02
CA PRO A 468 -11.79 4.51 4.37
C PRO A 468 -11.32 5.95 4.65
N TYR A 469 -10.27 6.41 3.97
CA TYR A 469 -9.59 7.69 4.21
C TYR A 469 -9.48 8.52 2.92
N SER A 470 -8.31 9.10 2.61
CA SER A 470 -8.04 9.84 1.37
C SER A 470 -7.93 8.93 0.13
N GLY A 471 -7.98 9.53 -1.06
CA GLY A 471 -7.75 8.83 -2.34
C GLY A 471 -6.27 8.76 -2.72
N ILE A 472 -5.69 9.92 -3.05
CA ILE A 472 -4.29 10.06 -3.47
C ILE A 472 -3.59 11.04 -2.52
N CYS A 473 -2.48 10.62 -1.92
CA CYS A 473 -1.63 11.48 -1.10
C CYS A 473 -0.29 11.74 -1.80
N LEU A 474 0.11 13.01 -1.94
CA LEU A 474 1.40 13.41 -2.51
C LEU A 474 2.21 14.29 -1.53
N GLY A 475 3.43 13.87 -1.24
CA GLY A 475 4.35 14.53 -0.32
C GLY A 475 4.26 14.00 1.11
N TYR A 476 5.22 14.45 1.93
CA TYR A 476 5.33 14.10 3.34
C TYR A 476 6.16 15.15 4.07
N GLY A 477 6.19 15.13 5.40
CA GLY A 477 7.12 15.96 6.18
C GLY A 477 6.63 17.36 6.53
N TRP A 478 5.39 17.74 6.18
CA TRP A 478 4.72 18.96 6.67
C TRP A 478 5.53 20.26 6.47
N GLY A 479 6.33 20.31 5.41
CA GLY A 479 7.28 21.39 5.15
C GLY A 479 8.42 21.54 6.17
N SER A 480 8.51 20.66 7.18
CA SER A 480 9.61 20.67 8.16
C SER A 480 10.96 20.35 7.52
N ASN A 481 10.91 19.59 6.42
CA ASN A 481 12.07 19.14 5.66
C ASN A 481 12.35 20.03 4.44
N ASP A 482 11.52 21.03 4.15
CA ASP A 482 11.79 21.96 3.05
C ASP A 482 12.97 22.90 3.38
N ALA A 483 13.53 23.54 2.35
CA ALA A 483 14.60 24.52 2.52
C ALA A 483 14.16 25.65 3.45
N GLY A 484 14.90 25.86 4.55
CA GLY A 484 14.58 26.81 5.60
C GLY A 484 13.60 26.27 6.65
N GLY A 485 13.00 25.11 6.43
CA GLY A 485 12.08 24.47 7.36
C GLY A 485 10.77 25.24 7.54
N SER A 486 10.14 25.06 8.71
CA SER A 486 8.91 25.73 9.10
C SER A 486 9.04 26.30 10.52
N SER A 487 8.54 27.52 10.74
CA SER A 487 8.53 28.17 12.05
C SER A 487 7.79 27.35 13.11
N GLU A 488 6.76 26.61 12.70
CA GLU A 488 6.04 25.69 13.57
C GLU A 488 6.97 24.61 14.14
N TYR A 489 7.84 24.06 13.30
CA TYR A 489 8.78 23.01 13.70
C TYR A 489 10.01 23.53 14.45
N VAL A 490 10.36 24.82 14.28
CA VAL A 490 11.27 25.51 15.20
C VAL A 490 10.66 25.57 16.59
N ASN A 491 9.40 26.01 16.72
CA ASN A 491 8.70 26.13 18.00
C ASN A 491 8.49 24.76 18.68
N ARG A 492 8.20 23.72 17.89
CA ARG A 492 8.11 22.33 18.38
C ARG A 492 9.48 21.74 18.74
N GLY A 493 10.58 22.37 18.34
CA GLY A 493 11.94 21.92 18.68
C GLY A 493 12.43 20.70 17.89
N LEU A 494 11.85 20.43 16.71
CA LEU A 494 12.24 19.30 15.85
C LEU A 494 13.72 19.38 15.44
N TYR A 495 14.23 20.57 15.21
CA TYR A 495 15.61 20.78 14.74
C TYR A 495 16.69 20.48 15.79
N LYS A 496 16.32 20.03 16.99
CA LYS A 496 17.22 19.39 17.96
C LYS A 496 17.57 17.95 17.57
N TYR A 497 16.71 17.30 16.79
CA TYR A 497 16.80 15.87 16.45
C TYR A 497 17.03 15.61 14.96
N GLN A 498 16.93 16.64 14.11
CA GLN A 498 17.29 16.58 12.70
C GLN A 498 17.80 17.94 12.20
N PRO A 499 18.55 17.99 11.09
CA PRO A 499 18.99 19.26 10.51
C PRO A 499 17.80 20.13 10.07
N GLN A 500 17.94 21.44 10.24
CA GLN A 500 17.15 22.41 9.48
C GLN A 500 17.83 22.58 8.12
N TYR A 501 17.29 21.91 7.11
CA TYR A 501 17.90 21.87 5.79
C TYR A 501 17.86 23.24 5.12
N THR A 502 18.95 23.62 4.44
CA THR A 502 19.04 24.83 3.61
C THR A 502 18.82 24.52 2.13
N THR A 503 18.92 23.25 1.74
CA THR A 503 18.66 22.74 0.40
C THR A 503 17.19 22.32 0.24
N PRO A 504 16.63 22.35 -0.97
CA PRO A 504 15.31 21.79 -1.24
C PRO A 504 15.27 20.28 -1.04
N THR A 505 14.07 19.75 -0.75
CA THR A 505 13.81 18.31 -0.88
C THR A 505 13.87 17.87 -2.35
N THR A 506 13.90 16.56 -2.58
CA THR A 506 13.89 15.96 -3.92
C THR A 506 12.55 16.13 -4.68
N MET A 507 11.47 16.48 -3.99
CA MET A 507 10.12 16.42 -4.55
C MET A 507 9.87 17.52 -5.59
N SER A 508 9.56 17.16 -6.84
CA SER A 508 9.28 18.13 -7.92
C SER A 508 8.67 17.49 -9.17
N ASN A 509 8.09 18.31 -10.06
CA ASN A 509 7.67 17.88 -11.40
C ASN A 509 6.65 16.72 -11.40
N ASN A 510 5.74 16.67 -10.45
CA ASN A 510 4.75 15.59 -10.33
C ASN A 510 3.43 15.95 -11.01
N LEU A 511 2.71 14.96 -11.52
CA LEU A 511 1.45 15.15 -12.22
C LEU A 511 0.39 14.19 -11.68
N ILE A 512 -0.71 14.74 -11.17
CA ILE A 512 -1.92 14.00 -10.78
C ILE A 512 -3.03 14.42 -11.73
N THR A 513 -3.34 13.59 -12.73
CA THR A 513 -4.31 13.97 -13.76
C THR A 513 -5.31 12.90 -14.17
N GLY A 514 -6.55 13.30 -14.45
CA GLY A 514 -7.57 12.40 -14.95
C GLY A 514 -7.94 11.27 -14.00
N ASN A 515 -7.74 11.39 -12.69
CA ASN A 515 -8.15 10.35 -11.74
C ASN A 515 -9.63 10.52 -11.36
N LEU A 516 -10.32 9.40 -11.19
CA LEU A 516 -11.69 9.32 -10.69
C LEU A 516 -11.66 8.85 -9.23
N ILE A 517 -12.21 9.64 -8.31
CA ILE A 517 -12.18 9.34 -6.87
C ILE A 517 -13.57 9.56 -6.25
N HIS A 518 -14.20 8.51 -5.75
CA HIS A 518 -15.50 8.64 -5.08
C HIS A 518 -15.69 7.63 -3.96
N ALA A 519 -16.74 7.81 -3.15
CA ALA A 519 -17.02 6.94 -2.02
C ALA A 519 -15.78 6.81 -1.09
N TYR A 520 -15.26 7.95 -0.62
CA TYR A 520 -14.05 8.05 0.20
C TYR A 520 -14.33 8.73 1.56
N GLY A 521 -13.48 8.47 2.55
CA GLY A 521 -13.62 9.02 3.90
C GLY A 521 -14.70 8.35 4.76
N TYR A 522 -14.90 7.04 4.64
CA TYR A 522 -15.95 6.33 5.40
C TYR A 522 -15.64 6.11 6.88
N SER A 523 -14.39 6.13 7.29
CA SER A 523 -14.00 5.79 8.68
C SER A 523 -12.96 6.71 9.28
N HIS A 524 -12.74 7.88 8.67
CA HIS A 524 -11.72 8.85 9.05
C HIS A 524 -12.18 10.28 8.67
N THR A 525 -11.53 11.30 9.25
CA THR A 525 -11.68 12.72 8.90
C THR A 525 -10.31 13.33 8.62
N ASP A 526 -10.23 14.63 8.29
CA ASP A 526 -8.94 15.31 7.99
C ASP A 526 -8.27 14.72 6.74
N LEU A 527 -8.99 14.78 5.62
CA LEU A 527 -8.72 14.00 4.42
C LEU A 527 -9.20 14.70 3.15
N GLY A 528 -8.64 14.33 2.00
CA GLY A 528 -9.07 14.81 0.69
C GLY A 528 -9.15 13.69 -0.35
N ALA A 529 -9.90 13.89 -1.43
CA ALA A 529 -9.79 13.01 -2.58
C ALA A 529 -8.34 13.01 -3.08
N ILE A 530 -7.76 14.21 -3.15
CA ILE A 530 -6.34 14.45 -3.34
C ILE A 530 -5.82 15.27 -2.16
N TYR A 531 -4.80 14.76 -1.48
CA TYR A 531 -4.18 15.37 -0.30
C TYR A 531 -2.70 15.63 -0.58
N THR A 532 -2.17 16.78 -0.14
CA THR A 532 -0.75 17.11 -0.34
C THR A 532 -0.05 17.60 0.92
N LEU A 533 1.26 17.39 0.97
CA LEU A 533 2.20 17.95 1.96
C LEU A 533 3.46 18.46 1.28
N SER A 534 4.11 19.46 1.90
CA SER A 534 5.43 19.98 1.52
C SER A 534 5.53 20.65 0.14
N LYS A 535 6.63 21.34 -0.10
CA LYS A 535 6.86 22.09 -1.33
C LYS A 535 7.16 21.17 -2.51
N SER A 536 6.40 21.30 -3.59
CA SER A 536 6.54 20.51 -4.83
C SER A 536 6.52 21.41 -6.06
N PRO A 537 7.65 22.05 -6.42
CA PRO A 537 7.71 22.94 -7.57
C PRO A 537 7.41 22.19 -8.87
N ALA A 538 6.75 22.90 -9.79
CA ALA A 538 6.33 22.38 -11.09
C ALA A 538 5.44 21.14 -11.00
N SER A 539 4.65 21.01 -9.93
CA SER A 539 3.71 19.91 -9.76
C SER A 539 2.27 20.33 -10.04
N TYR A 540 1.51 19.46 -10.69
CA TYR A 540 0.20 19.74 -11.26
C TYR A 540 -0.85 18.77 -10.74
N ILE A 541 -2.01 19.31 -10.36
CA ILE A 541 -3.22 18.56 -10.02
C ILE A 541 -4.30 19.02 -10.98
N GLU A 542 -4.61 18.22 -12.01
CA GLU A 542 -5.47 18.67 -13.09
C GLU A 542 -6.44 17.64 -13.66
N ASN A 543 -7.59 18.11 -14.17
CA ASN A 543 -8.57 17.27 -14.85
C ASN A 543 -9.06 16.05 -14.04
N ASN A 544 -8.94 16.08 -12.71
CA ASN A 544 -9.44 15.01 -11.84
C ASN A 544 -10.94 15.20 -11.58
N TYR A 545 -11.65 14.09 -11.36
CA TYR A 545 -13.04 14.10 -10.95
C TYR A 545 -13.21 13.41 -9.61
N ALA A 546 -13.69 14.16 -8.61
CA ALA A 546 -13.98 13.62 -7.28
C ALA A 546 -15.38 13.99 -6.81
N TYR A 547 -16.09 13.02 -6.20
CA TYR A 547 -17.43 13.21 -5.65
C TYR A 547 -17.73 12.18 -4.55
N ASP A 548 -18.92 12.22 -3.94
CA ASP A 548 -19.39 11.22 -2.96
C ASP A 548 -18.44 11.04 -1.74
N SER A 549 -18.18 12.13 -1.03
CA SER A 549 -17.67 12.09 0.34
C SER A 549 -18.40 13.11 1.19
N ASN A 550 -18.86 12.70 2.38
CA ASN A 550 -19.56 13.60 3.30
C ASN A 550 -18.61 14.34 4.24
N VAL A 551 -17.38 13.85 4.41
CA VAL A 551 -16.40 14.38 5.38
C VAL A 551 -15.11 14.85 4.72
N GLY A 552 -14.75 14.29 3.55
CA GLY A 552 -13.50 14.58 2.87
C GLY A 552 -13.56 15.79 1.96
N PHE A 553 -12.46 16.53 1.86
CA PHE A 553 -12.35 17.63 0.91
C PHE A 553 -12.17 17.12 -0.54
N GLY A 554 -12.38 17.97 -1.53
CA GLY A 554 -11.99 17.67 -2.91
C GLY A 554 -10.46 17.60 -3.03
N VAL A 555 -9.81 18.76 -2.95
CA VAL A 555 -8.36 18.87 -2.78
C VAL A 555 -8.06 19.44 -1.40
N TYR A 556 -7.12 18.83 -0.69
CA TYR A 556 -6.63 19.34 0.60
C TYR A 556 -5.12 19.55 0.54
N THR A 557 -4.71 20.83 0.49
CA THR A 557 -3.31 21.21 0.61
C THR A 557 -2.96 21.44 2.08
N ASP A 558 -2.35 20.44 2.70
CA ASP A 558 -1.97 20.46 4.11
C ASP A 558 -0.55 21.06 4.32
N GLU A 559 -0.03 21.06 5.55
CA GLU A 559 1.17 21.80 5.98
C GLU A 559 2.33 21.71 4.98
N GLY A 560 2.91 22.87 4.67
CA GLY A 560 4.04 23.01 3.74
C GLY A 560 3.67 22.88 2.26
N SER A 561 2.43 22.54 1.90
CA SER A 561 2.02 22.40 0.49
C SER A 561 2.28 23.68 -0.30
N ASN A 562 3.23 23.65 -1.22
CA ASN A 562 3.70 24.87 -1.86
C ASN A 562 4.09 24.66 -3.32
N SER A 563 3.79 25.66 -4.15
CA SER A 563 4.13 25.72 -5.58
C SER A 563 3.38 24.71 -6.46
N TYR A 564 2.19 24.29 -6.04
CA TYR A 564 1.30 23.45 -6.85
C TYR A 564 0.46 24.29 -7.83
N LEU A 565 0.22 23.79 -9.04
CA LEU A 565 -0.85 24.27 -9.93
C LEU A 565 -2.04 23.32 -9.84
N ILE A 566 -3.14 23.79 -9.26
CA ILE A 566 -4.40 23.05 -9.11
C ILE A 566 -5.39 23.62 -10.11
N ARG A 567 -5.65 22.91 -11.20
CA ARG A 567 -6.47 23.45 -12.28
C ARG A 567 -7.44 22.46 -12.91
N ASN A 568 -8.55 22.96 -13.44
CA ASN A 568 -9.44 22.18 -14.28
C ASN A 568 -9.97 20.89 -13.61
N ASN A 569 -10.08 20.86 -12.29
CA ASN A 569 -10.64 19.71 -11.58
C ASN A 569 -12.15 19.89 -11.38
N VAL A 570 -12.89 18.78 -11.37
CA VAL A 570 -14.31 18.74 -10.97
C VAL A 570 -14.38 18.08 -9.59
N LEU A 571 -14.63 18.86 -8.55
CA LEU A 571 -14.48 18.47 -7.15
C LEU A 571 -15.81 18.63 -6.42
N LEU A 572 -16.71 17.68 -6.64
CA LEU A 572 -18.09 17.69 -6.15
C LEU A 572 -18.26 16.90 -4.84
N SER A 573 -17.30 17.03 -3.93
CA SER A 573 -17.43 16.49 -2.57
C SER A 573 -18.64 17.10 -1.84
N GLY A 574 -19.21 16.36 -0.89
CA GLY A 574 -20.22 16.86 0.04
C GLY A 574 -19.64 17.85 1.07
N ASN A 575 -18.34 17.76 1.37
CA ASN A 575 -17.59 18.80 2.08
C ASN A 575 -16.98 19.81 1.07
N GLN A 576 -16.08 20.69 1.53
CA GLN A 576 -15.50 21.75 0.70
C GLN A 576 -14.68 21.17 -0.47
N TRP A 577 -14.82 21.79 -1.63
CA TRP A 577 -14.05 21.42 -2.83
C TRP A 577 -12.54 21.62 -2.63
N TYR A 578 -12.15 22.62 -1.81
CA TYR A 578 -10.77 22.94 -1.50
C TYR A 578 -10.61 23.31 -0.03
N ALA A 579 -9.65 22.66 0.63
CA ALA A 579 -9.18 23.00 1.96
C ALA A 579 -7.69 23.34 1.92
N GLN A 580 -7.28 24.30 2.74
CA GLN A 580 -5.92 24.77 2.83
C GLN A 580 -5.52 24.90 4.30
N ASN A 581 -4.47 24.19 4.72
CA ASN A 581 -3.85 24.40 6.03
C ASN A 581 -3.06 25.73 6.01
N GLY A 582 -3.09 26.49 7.10
CA GLY A 582 -2.41 27.78 7.21
C GLY A 582 -0.89 27.72 7.48
N VAL A 583 -0.33 26.55 7.79
CA VAL A 583 1.07 26.40 8.19
C VAL A 583 1.97 26.15 6.97
N ASN A 584 2.75 27.16 6.58
CA ASN A 584 3.75 27.12 5.49
C ASN A 584 3.20 26.69 4.10
N THR A 585 1.88 26.66 3.94
CA THR A 585 1.19 26.43 2.68
C THR A 585 1.10 27.73 1.89
N ALA A 586 1.74 27.79 0.73
CA ALA A 586 1.86 29.04 -0.03
C ALA A 586 2.09 28.83 -1.53
N ASN A 587 1.90 29.89 -2.33
CA ASN A 587 2.19 29.91 -3.77
C ASN A 587 1.49 28.81 -4.60
N ASN A 588 0.37 28.28 -4.11
CA ASN A 588 -0.47 27.38 -4.88
C ASN A 588 -1.34 28.21 -5.82
N THR A 589 -1.37 27.84 -7.10
CA THR A 589 -2.17 28.53 -8.12
C THR A 589 -3.44 27.74 -8.38
N ILE A 590 -4.59 28.41 -8.31
CA ILE A 590 -5.92 27.83 -8.55
C ILE A 590 -6.46 28.37 -9.88
N GLN A 591 -6.91 27.49 -10.77
CA GLN A 591 -7.42 27.90 -12.09
C GLN A 591 -8.51 26.96 -12.64
N GLY A 592 -9.66 27.49 -13.06
CA GLY A 592 -10.68 26.69 -13.79
C GLY A 592 -11.27 25.49 -13.04
N ASN A 593 -11.22 25.43 -11.70
CA ASN A 593 -11.78 24.32 -10.95
C ASN A 593 -13.29 24.48 -10.71
N PHE A 594 -14.03 23.38 -10.69
CA PHE A 594 -15.43 23.35 -10.28
C PHE A 594 -15.55 22.69 -8.91
N GLY A 595 -16.33 23.30 -8.02
CA GLY A 595 -16.57 22.80 -6.67
C GLY A 595 -18.05 22.74 -6.32
N ARG A 596 -18.46 21.82 -5.46
CA ARG A 596 -19.86 21.78 -4.99
C ARG A 596 -20.14 22.72 -3.84
N THR A 597 -19.31 22.68 -2.81
CA THR A 597 -19.43 23.51 -1.61
C THR A 597 -18.07 24.09 -1.21
N GLY A 598 -18.03 25.10 -0.34
CA GLY A 598 -16.80 25.71 0.16
C GLY A 598 -16.58 27.14 -0.33
N ARG A 599 -15.35 27.65 -0.18
CA ARG A 599 -15.02 29.05 -0.51
C ARG A 599 -15.05 29.28 -2.02
N GLN A 600 -15.62 30.39 -2.44
CA GLN A 600 -15.42 30.95 -3.77
C GLN A 600 -14.16 31.83 -3.76
N ILE A 601 -13.19 31.48 -4.60
CA ILE A 601 -11.91 32.16 -4.79
C ILE A 601 -11.64 32.37 -6.29
N ALA A 602 -10.66 33.20 -6.62
CA ALA A 602 -10.23 33.33 -8.00
C ALA A 602 -9.79 31.96 -8.56
N GLY A 603 -10.30 31.61 -9.74
CA GLY A 603 -9.98 30.34 -10.40
C GLY A 603 -10.87 29.16 -10.02
N ASN A 604 -12.00 29.37 -9.33
CA ASN A 604 -13.02 28.33 -9.19
C ASN A 604 -14.46 28.82 -9.47
N THR A 605 -15.34 27.87 -9.83
CA THR A 605 -16.80 28.07 -9.95
C THR A 605 -17.51 27.08 -9.05
N LEU A 606 -18.51 27.54 -8.28
CA LEU A 606 -19.36 26.66 -7.49
C LEU A 606 -20.58 26.21 -8.31
N VAL A 607 -20.91 24.92 -8.27
CA VAL A 607 -22.00 24.28 -9.02
C VAL A 607 -22.74 23.27 -8.13
N SER A 608 -24.03 23.02 -8.37
CA SER A 608 -24.75 22.00 -7.59
C SER A 608 -24.47 20.56 -8.05
N GLY A 609 -24.04 20.39 -9.30
CA GLY A 609 -23.85 19.09 -9.94
C GLY A 609 -23.09 19.18 -11.26
N ILE A 610 -22.79 18.01 -11.82
CA ILE A 610 -22.00 17.85 -13.05
C ILE A 610 -22.69 18.43 -14.29
N GLU A 611 -24.01 18.55 -14.27
CA GLU A 611 -24.81 19.16 -15.33
C GLU A 611 -24.55 20.66 -15.50
N GLN A 612 -24.06 21.34 -14.46
CA GLN A 612 -23.81 22.79 -14.44
C GLN A 612 -22.37 23.19 -14.79
N VAL A 613 -21.45 22.24 -14.97
CA VAL A 613 -20.09 22.56 -15.41
C VAL A 613 -20.03 22.83 -16.93
N SER A 614 -18.89 23.31 -17.43
CA SER A 614 -18.70 23.52 -18.87
C SER A 614 -18.73 22.19 -19.66
N SER A 615 -18.95 22.25 -20.97
CA SER A 615 -18.83 21.05 -21.84
C SER A 615 -17.44 20.41 -21.76
N GLU A 616 -16.40 21.23 -21.66
CA GLU A 616 -15.02 20.78 -21.48
C GLU A 616 -14.83 20.07 -20.13
N ALA A 617 -15.38 20.61 -19.04
CA ALA A 617 -15.28 19.98 -17.72
C ALA A 617 -16.07 18.67 -17.62
N ARG A 618 -17.22 18.55 -18.31
CA ARG A 618 -17.90 17.26 -18.46
C ARG A 618 -17.04 16.23 -19.19
N LYS A 619 -16.23 16.66 -20.17
CA LYS A 619 -15.28 15.77 -20.85
C LYS A 619 -14.18 15.31 -19.89
N TRP A 620 -13.60 16.21 -19.09
CA TRP A 620 -12.63 15.81 -18.04
C TRP A 620 -13.20 14.75 -17.11
N ALA A 621 -14.43 14.94 -16.63
CA ALA A 621 -15.10 13.97 -15.77
C ALA A 621 -15.41 12.64 -16.47
N SER A 622 -15.77 12.66 -17.75
CA SER A 622 -16.02 11.46 -18.56
C SER A 622 -14.74 10.65 -18.82
N ASP A 623 -13.62 11.35 -19.01
CA ASP A 623 -12.29 10.78 -19.27
C ASP A 623 -11.53 10.42 -17.97
N ALA A 624 -11.99 10.89 -16.81
CA ALA A 624 -11.40 10.58 -15.51
C ALA A 624 -11.52 9.08 -15.17
N GLY A 625 -10.60 8.55 -14.38
CA GLY A 625 -10.51 7.11 -14.12
C GLY A 625 -9.91 6.37 -15.31
N VAL A 626 -10.22 5.07 -15.44
CA VAL A 626 -9.75 4.30 -16.59
C VAL A 626 -10.35 4.88 -17.87
N LEU A 627 -9.50 5.18 -18.85
CA LEU A 627 -9.88 5.80 -20.11
C LEU A 627 -10.96 4.98 -20.83
N PRO A 628 -11.96 5.62 -21.49
CA PRO A 628 -13.07 4.91 -22.15
C PRO A 628 -12.67 3.71 -23.01
N GLY A 629 -11.61 3.85 -23.83
CA GLY A 629 -11.11 2.78 -24.70
C GLY A 629 -10.45 1.60 -23.97
N GLU A 630 -10.11 1.77 -22.69
CA GLU A 630 -9.40 0.77 -21.88
C GLU A 630 -10.32 0.09 -20.84
N ARG A 631 -11.61 0.44 -20.80
CA ARG A 631 -12.57 -0.09 -19.80
C ARG A 631 -13.00 -1.53 -20.07
N GLY A 632 -12.89 -2.02 -21.31
CA GLY A 632 -13.43 -3.31 -21.74
C GLY A 632 -12.97 -4.47 -20.85
N GLY A 633 -13.92 -5.18 -20.22
CA GLY A 633 -13.66 -6.35 -19.37
C GLY A 633 -13.07 -6.03 -17.99
N ARG A 634 -12.91 -4.75 -17.62
CA ARG A 634 -12.35 -4.31 -16.34
C ARG A 634 -13.46 -3.85 -15.39
N PRO A 635 -13.32 -4.06 -14.07
CA PRO A 635 -14.33 -3.68 -13.07
C PRO A 635 -14.27 -2.18 -12.75
N VAL A 636 -14.40 -1.32 -13.77
CA VAL A 636 -14.37 0.13 -13.60
C VAL A 636 -15.66 0.64 -12.97
N SER A 637 -15.54 1.71 -12.18
CA SER A 637 -16.66 2.42 -11.56
C SER A 637 -17.22 3.53 -12.47
N ASN A 638 -16.48 3.89 -13.54
CA ASN A 638 -16.94 4.77 -14.61
C ASN A 638 -18.30 4.31 -15.16
N GLY A 639 -19.35 5.12 -15.00
CA GLY A 639 -20.68 4.82 -15.58
C GLY A 639 -21.83 4.57 -14.59
N LYS A 640 -21.77 5.15 -13.39
CA LYS A 640 -22.97 5.53 -12.61
C LYS A 640 -23.14 7.07 -12.55
N VAL A 641 -22.82 7.77 -13.64
CA VAL A 641 -22.97 9.25 -13.77
C VAL A 641 -24.27 9.55 -14.47
#